data_AF-A0A9P6RPH9-F1
#
_entry.id   AF-A0A9P6RPH9-F1
#
_cell.length_a   1.000
_cell.length_b   1.000
_cell.length_c   1.000
_cell.angle_alpha   90.00
_cell.angle_beta   90.00
_cell.angle_gamma   90.00
#
_symmetry.space_group_name_H-M   'P 1'
#
loop_
_entity.id
_entity.type
_entity.pdbx_description
1 polymer ?
#
loop_
_entity_poly.entity_id
_entity_poly.type
_entity_poly.pdbx_seq_one_letter_code
_entity_poly.pdbx_strand_id
1 'polypeptide(L)'
;MAGGKWMGWWGHLGAPKQRGIVVYSLSPYEQRAFAGALHQAIFNTFRRVTGQAFYIAVPFGAAYGLYSWGKENHEDDDINSHDATDSNNDVHILRNKISMEALPYMPPPNDFPPDRWGNRIPDFSQVGYRRGHVPLPEISVAITLQPSSDPRINDRARIQNAIDWVGLQPLRTVTLRDGKTEIQSRGAVLLQAGIYRIQGALILNKSGVVLRGEGNGPDGTVLMATGQFKHDFIFMNGLLDSSFQGSPEYLERYGSGKAMYPKDPYVVQDRHVTSVANEYVPVGTTRVPVQDTSNFRIGAEVVLEFKPKASWTRLLGTDHISPRPGNPSRTLNWDPQQYTLRYVRKIMAIEDGPQVSRASKTQILGSHKIKEHKIKKGRRHGEKSPHKGRYSPSYMQLQVHTNETQATWEGGSLVLDTELTPESQLNAFSGPLETVVALDSDDDDGEDATGNEDDDDDDEDDQEDEDGISGEKRKIDVRKTPGVLTLDIPTVMNMDPYYGRSVIYNFERETSIPSDVGVENLALWSEYDPDNMSDERHGWFAVMIDHCEHCWVADIKATNFVSGIKAGPGSKHVTIQDCEIIEPVSLRSEGGRRYMYMLQGQMGLVKRCFATDARHDFMTGSKTAGPNVFVDSDGIRANNDAGPHDRWATGILYDNIHSHDFNVRNRGWMGSGQGWAGAFHVAYRCSADVPVEFQSPPGATNWVIDFQGNLGRKSVDFDGDDATFLDPASASEIPRSLYWSQLVARMGGEPNAAATMLEDYVGVAGKNKYPTTLPKKFTTPDEILASEQTIMTALVSRDRQDHSKSTSEHGDLRWEIDVTSTTDIQQELSRLELPDDIK
;
A
#
# COMPACT_ATOMS: atom_id res chain seq x y z
N MET A 1 13.39 80.59 81.05
CA MET A 1 14.50 79.75 81.54
C MET A 1 15.10 79.10 80.29
N ALA A 2 16.34 79.42 79.89
CA ALA A 2 17.59 78.77 80.35
C ALA A 2 17.62 77.29 79.96
N GLY A 3 18.58 76.77 79.17
CA GLY A 3 19.72 77.37 78.46
C GLY A 3 20.26 76.37 77.41
N GLY A 4 21.40 76.57 76.73
CA GLY A 4 22.30 77.72 76.76
C GLY A 4 23.57 77.48 75.90
N LYS A 5 24.42 78.52 75.85
CA LYS A 5 25.85 78.57 75.49
C LYS A 5 26.38 77.96 74.16
N TRP A 6 27.08 78.85 73.46
CA TRP A 6 28.04 78.60 72.38
C TRP A 6 29.43 78.13 72.88
N MET A 7 30.30 77.82 71.90
CA MET A 7 31.75 77.51 71.94
C MET A 7 32.09 76.02 72.16
N GLY A 8 32.92 75.36 71.33
CA GLY A 8 33.58 75.77 70.08
C GLY A 8 34.68 74.75 69.65
N TRP A 9 35.38 75.05 68.54
CA TRP A 9 36.64 74.41 68.09
C TRP A 9 36.62 73.06 67.34
N TRP A 10 36.40 73.12 66.01
CA TRP A 10 37.39 72.79 64.95
C TRP A 10 36.77 73.13 63.58
N GLY A 11 37.56 73.66 62.63
CA GLY A 11 37.17 73.71 61.21
C GLY A 11 36.30 74.91 60.76
N HIS A 12 36.80 76.13 60.91
CA HIS A 12 36.22 77.30 60.24
C HIS A 12 36.78 77.43 58.80
N LEU A 13 35.94 77.28 57.78
CA LEU A 13 36.21 77.85 56.44
C LEU A 13 35.16 78.92 56.17
N GLY A 14 35.57 80.17 56.33
CA GLY A 14 34.70 81.31 56.06
C GLY A 14 34.68 81.66 54.57
N ALA A 15 33.50 82.05 54.07
CA ALA A 15 33.39 82.90 52.90
C ALA A 15 32.88 84.29 53.37
N PRO A 16 33.44 85.41 52.85
CA PRO A 16 33.04 86.74 53.28
C PRO A 16 31.65 87.14 52.76
N LYS A 17 31.02 88.14 53.41
CA LYS A 17 29.75 88.73 52.96
C LYS A 17 29.87 89.24 51.52
N GLN A 18 29.18 88.58 50.58
CA GLN A 18 29.00 89.11 49.24
C GLN A 18 28.04 90.33 49.28
N ARG A 19 28.51 91.47 48.78
CA ARG A 19 27.70 92.65 48.45
C ARG A 19 27.64 92.76 46.93
N GLY A 20 26.47 93.11 46.38
CA GLY A 20 26.27 93.26 44.93
C GLY A 20 25.32 92.26 44.27
N ILE A 21 24.51 91.52 45.04
CA ILE A 21 23.50 90.62 44.47
C ILE A 21 22.32 91.46 43.94
N VAL A 22 22.19 91.55 42.63
CA VAL A 22 20.95 91.99 41.96
C VAL A 22 20.01 90.80 41.87
N VAL A 23 18.88 90.86 42.59
CA VAL A 23 17.86 89.80 42.56
C VAL A 23 16.84 90.12 41.47
N TYR A 24 16.85 89.35 40.38
CA TYR A 24 15.74 89.31 39.44
C TYR A 24 14.70 88.29 39.93
N SER A 25 13.53 88.75 40.37
CA SER A 25 12.39 87.87 40.59
C SER A 25 11.60 87.71 39.29
N LEU A 26 11.59 86.51 38.71
CA LEU A 26 10.62 86.17 37.66
C LEU A 26 9.18 86.31 38.20
N SER A 27 8.31 86.88 37.38
CA SER A 27 6.87 86.89 37.66
C SER A 27 6.34 85.45 37.74
N PRO A 28 5.45 85.12 38.71
CA PRO A 28 4.82 83.79 38.78
C PRO A 28 4.02 83.38 37.53
N TYR A 29 3.79 84.30 36.59
CA TYR A 29 3.01 84.05 35.37
C TYR A 29 3.82 83.66 34.13
N GLU A 30 5.16 83.61 34.18
CA GLU A 30 6.00 83.46 32.98
C GLU A 30 6.88 82.19 32.91
N GLN A 31 6.44 81.10 33.54
CA GLN A 31 7.06 79.77 33.38
C GLN A 31 6.06 78.69 32.98
N ARG A 32 5.73 78.63 31.68
CA ARG A 32 5.01 77.49 31.07
C ARG A 32 5.81 76.91 29.91
N ALA A 33 7.01 76.40 30.20
CA ALA A 33 7.93 75.79 29.23
C ALA A 33 7.34 74.62 28.40
N PHE A 34 6.20 74.06 28.82
CA PHE A 34 5.49 72.98 28.13
C PHE A 34 4.05 73.34 27.69
N ALA A 35 3.64 74.62 27.74
CA ALA A 35 2.32 75.03 27.26
C ALA A 35 2.17 74.74 25.75
N GLY A 36 1.24 73.86 25.41
CA GLY A 36 0.99 73.46 24.02
C GLY A 36 1.96 72.43 23.45
N ALA A 37 2.97 71.98 24.20
CA ALA A 37 3.96 71.00 23.72
C ALA A 37 3.30 69.67 23.30
N LEU A 38 2.40 69.14 24.13
CA LEU A 38 1.66 67.90 23.84
C LEU A 38 0.76 68.06 22.60
N HIS A 39 0.04 69.17 22.50
CA HIS A 39 -0.84 69.49 21.38
C HIS A 39 -0.05 69.60 20.06
N GLN A 40 1.03 70.40 20.04
CA GLN A 40 1.85 70.54 18.84
C GLN A 40 2.63 69.28 18.47
N ALA A 41 3.02 68.45 19.44
CA ALA A 41 3.64 67.15 19.17
C ALA A 41 2.66 66.22 18.44
N ILE A 42 1.40 66.13 18.89
CA ILE A 42 0.38 65.30 18.23
C ILE A 42 0.17 65.74 16.78
N PHE A 43 -0.09 67.02 16.52
CA PHE A 43 -0.36 67.50 15.15
C PHE A 43 0.87 67.46 14.23
N ASN A 44 2.09 67.71 14.73
CA ASN A 44 3.30 67.57 13.91
C ASN A 44 3.67 66.11 13.64
N THR A 45 3.47 65.19 14.59
CA THR A 45 3.68 63.75 14.37
C THR A 45 2.65 63.24 13.36
N PHE A 46 1.36 63.55 13.54
CA PHE A 46 0.31 63.19 12.58
C PHE A 46 0.65 63.69 11.18
N ARG A 47 0.97 64.98 11.01
CA ARG A 47 1.35 65.58 9.72
C ARG A 47 2.58 64.93 9.07
N ARG A 48 3.56 64.48 9.87
CA ARG A 48 4.75 63.78 9.36
C ARG A 48 4.43 62.35 8.92
N VAL A 49 3.58 61.64 9.67
CA VAL A 49 3.11 60.29 9.33
C VAL A 49 2.22 60.33 8.07
N THR A 50 1.27 61.26 7.98
CA THR A 50 0.43 61.42 6.78
C THR A 50 1.23 61.77 5.53
N GLY A 51 2.33 62.52 5.67
CA GLY A 51 3.24 62.83 4.55
C GLY A 51 4.03 61.62 4.04
N GLN A 52 4.19 60.58 4.86
CA GLN A 52 4.81 59.30 4.48
C GLN A 52 3.78 58.21 4.15
N ALA A 53 2.48 58.47 4.34
CA ALA A 53 1.43 57.48 4.15
C ALA A 53 1.43 56.87 2.75
N PHE A 54 1.65 57.65 1.68
CA PHE A 54 1.73 57.09 0.32
C PHE A 54 2.97 56.21 0.08
N TYR A 55 4.11 56.53 0.70
CA TYR A 55 5.33 55.72 0.59
C TYR A 55 5.25 54.38 1.33
N ILE A 56 4.33 54.25 2.29
CA ILE A 56 4.08 53.01 3.04
C ILE A 56 2.88 52.27 2.47
N ALA A 57 1.75 52.95 2.28
CA ALA A 57 0.49 52.36 1.87
C ALA A 57 0.47 51.89 0.41
N VAL A 58 1.23 52.52 -0.52
CA VAL A 58 1.28 52.04 -1.90
C VAL A 58 2.09 50.73 -2.02
N PRO A 59 3.32 50.61 -1.48
CA PRO A 59 4.02 49.33 -1.47
C PRO A 59 3.31 48.27 -0.63
N PHE A 60 2.73 48.63 0.52
CA PHE A 60 1.96 47.69 1.34
C PHE A 60 0.68 47.24 0.64
N GLY A 61 -0.03 48.14 -0.05
CA GLY A 61 -1.22 47.81 -0.86
C GLY A 61 -0.88 46.98 -2.10
N ALA A 62 0.30 47.18 -2.71
CA ALA A 62 0.79 46.33 -3.79
C ALA A 62 1.22 44.94 -3.31
N ALA A 63 1.92 44.86 -2.16
CA ALA A 63 2.29 43.60 -1.54
C ALA A 63 1.07 42.83 -1.01
N TYR A 64 0.12 43.53 -0.39
CA TYR A 64 -1.16 42.96 0.04
C TYR A 64 -2.06 42.60 -1.14
N GLY A 65 -2.02 43.35 -2.25
CA GLY A 65 -2.71 43.00 -3.49
C GLY A 65 -2.09 41.78 -4.17
N LEU A 66 -0.77 41.65 -4.19
CA LEU A 66 -0.07 40.47 -4.70
C LEU A 66 -0.28 39.25 -3.79
N TYR A 67 -0.30 39.46 -2.46
CA TYR A 67 -0.65 38.43 -1.48
C TYR A 67 -2.12 38.02 -1.61
N SER A 68 -3.06 38.97 -1.74
CA SER A 68 -4.49 38.67 -1.88
C SER A 68 -4.81 38.04 -3.23
N TRP A 69 -4.12 38.42 -4.30
CA TRP A 69 -4.22 37.77 -5.61
C TRP A 69 -3.60 36.36 -5.58
N GLY A 70 -2.42 36.18 -5.00
CA GLY A 70 -1.83 34.86 -4.80
C GLY A 70 -2.66 33.99 -3.86
N LYS A 71 -3.37 34.61 -2.91
CA LYS A 71 -4.33 33.98 -2.02
C LYS A 71 -5.59 33.57 -2.79
N GLU A 72 -6.31 34.47 -3.47
CA GLU A 72 -7.47 34.12 -4.31
C GLU A 72 -7.15 33.05 -5.37
N ASN A 73 -5.99 33.08 -6.02
CA ASN A 73 -5.63 32.10 -7.06
C ASN A 73 -5.01 30.79 -6.50
N HIS A 74 -4.92 30.63 -5.17
CA HIS A 74 -4.51 29.39 -4.51
C HIS A 74 -5.47 28.96 -3.36
N GLU A 75 -6.46 29.77 -3.00
CA GLU A 75 -7.50 29.44 -2.01
C GLU A 75 -8.68 28.67 -2.61
N ASP A 76 -8.87 28.70 -3.93
CA ASP A 76 -9.80 27.79 -4.62
C ASP A 76 -9.39 26.30 -4.42
N ASP A 77 -8.14 26.02 -4.05
CA ASP A 77 -7.66 24.67 -3.68
C ASP A 77 -7.81 24.34 -2.17
N ASP A 78 -7.99 25.32 -1.27
CA ASP A 78 -7.99 25.11 0.19
C ASP A 78 -9.29 25.53 0.93
N ILE A 79 -10.12 26.47 0.42
CA ILE A 79 -11.42 26.85 1.04
C ILE A 79 -12.58 25.95 0.56
N ASN A 80 -12.38 24.63 0.56
CA ASN A 80 -13.46 23.66 0.73
C ASN A 80 -13.29 22.84 2.02
N SER A 81 -12.35 23.23 2.90
CA SER A 81 -11.98 22.48 4.10
C SER A 81 -12.44 23.09 5.44
N HIS A 82 -12.90 24.34 5.46
CA HIS A 82 -13.15 25.11 6.69
C HIS A 82 -14.45 25.94 6.70
N ASP A 83 -15.58 25.34 6.30
CA ASP A 83 -16.91 25.79 6.77
C ASP A 83 -17.74 24.63 7.32
N ALA A 84 -17.27 24.08 8.45
CA ALA A 84 -17.98 23.08 9.23
C ALA A 84 -19.03 23.72 10.16
N THR A 85 -19.82 24.68 9.67
CA THR A 85 -21.00 25.20 10.39
C THR A 85 -22.30 25.26 9.58
N ASP A 86 -22.32 24.83 8.31
CA ASP A 86 -23.55 24.82 7.53
C ASP A 86 -24.41 23.57 7.80
N SER A 87 -25.18 23.64 8.88
CA SER A 87 -26.26 22.69 9.14
C SER A 87 -27.29 22.73 8.01
N ASN A 88 -27.59 21.56 7.43
CA ASN A 88 -28.61 21.27 6.39
C ASN A 88 -28.16 21.27 4.92
N ASN A 89 -26.86 21.15 4.60
CA ASN A 89 -26.44 20.64 3.29
C ASN A 89 -25.76 19.29 3.44
N ASP A 90 -26.58 18.23 3.49
CA ASP A 90 -26.15 16.84 3.38
C ASP A 90 -25.52 16.58 2.02
N VAL A 91 -24.26 16.98 1.85
CA VAL A 91 -23.33 16.29 0.92
C VAL A 91 -22.89 14.99 1.59
N HIS A 92 -23.89 14.19 1.97
CA HIS A 92 -23.84 12.77 1.71
C HIS A 92 -23.56 12.62 0.22
N ILE A 93 -22.28 12.52 -0.14
CA ILE A 93 -21.89 11.81 -1.35
C ILE A 93 -22.52 10.44 -1.18
N LEU A 94 -23.65 10.23 -1.85
CA LEU A 94 -24.34 8.95 -1.93
C LEU A 94 -23.26 7.93 -2.26
N ARG A 95 -23.06 6.90 -1.41
CA ARG A 95 -22.14 5.77 -1.66
C ARG A 95 -22.26 5.39 -3.13
N ASN A 96 -21.26 5.74 -3.95
CA ASN A 96 -21.58 6.11 -5.32
C ASN A 96 -21.80 4.83 -6.12
N LYS A 97 -23.06 4.43 -6.23
CA LYS A 97 -23.48 3.21 -6.93
C LYS A 97 -22.86 1.92 -6.35
N ILE A 98 -22.79 1.76 -5.02
CA ILE A 98 -23.16 0.43 -4.47
C ILE A 98 -24.66 0.29 -4.74
N SER A 99 -25.01 -0.14 -5.96
CA SER A 99 -26.40 -0.36 -6.32
C SER A 99 -26.93 -1.45 -5.40
N MET A 100 -27.91 -1.08 -4.57
CA MET A 100 -28.66 -2.04 -3.73
C MET A 100 -29.48 -3.01 -4.58
N GLU A 101 -29.57 -2.73 -5.89
CA GLU A 101 -30.00 -3.65 -6.92
C GLU A 101 -28.78 -4.46 -7.38
N ALA A 102 -28.82 -5.78 -7.19
CA ALA A 102 -28.07 -6.69 -8.04
C ALA A 102 -28.54 -6.50 -9.48
N LEU A 103 -27.76 -5.76 -10.26
CA LEU A 103 -27.85 -5.82 -11.71
C LEU A 103 -27.66 -7.30 -12.12
N PRO A 104 -28.48 -7.81 -13.06
CA PRO A 104 -28.41 -9.22 -13.44
C PRO A 104 -27.00 -9.57 -13.87
N TYR A 105 -26.51 -10.74 -13.43
CA TYR A 105 -25.17 -11.19 -13.77
C TYR A 105 -24.96 -11.18 -15.29
N MET A 106 -23.96 -10.40 -15.71
CA MET A 106 -23.40 -10.47 -17.05
C MET A 106 -22.09 -11.25 -16.95
N PRO A 107 -21.79 -12.18 -17.88
CA PRO A 107 -20.49 -12.82 -17.92
C PRO A 107 -19.38 -11.77 -18.05
N PRO A 108 -18.17 -12.02 -17.52
CA PRO A 108 -17.02 -11.19 -17.83
C PRO A 108 -16.87 -11.14 -19.37
N PRO A 109 -16.55 -9.97 -19.98
CA PRO A 109 -16.51 -9.87 -21.43
C PRO A 109 -15.52 -10.87 -22.03
N ASN A 110 -16.03 -11.86 -22.77
CA ASN A 110 -15.20 -12.84 -23.49
C ASN A 110 -14.41 -12.20 -24.64
N ASP A 111 -14.76 -10.96 -25.00
CA ASP A 111 -14.39 -10.29 -26.24
C ASP A 111 -13.32 -9.21 -26.08
N PHE A 112 -12.66 -9.09 -24.92
CA PHE A 112 -11.45 -8.27 -24.84
C PHE A 112 -10.32 -8.98 -25.59
N PRO A 113 -9.89 -8.47 -26.76
CA PRO A 113 -8.87 -9.14 -27.55
C PRO A 113 -7.55 -9.14 -26.78
N PRO A 114 -6.70 -10.16 -26.98
CA PRO A 114 -5.34 -10.07 -26.48
C PRO A 114 -4.63 -8.87 -27.11
N ASP A 115 -3.68 -8.28 -26.39
CA ASP A 115 -2.81 -7.26 -26.97
C ASP A 115 -1.88 -7.83 -28.05
N ARG A 116 -1.07 -6.97 -28.68
CA ARG A 116 -0.13 -7.35 -29.75
C ARG A 116 0.91 -8.41 -29.36
N TRP A 117 1.10 -8.68 -28.06
CA TRP A 117 2.01 -9.70 -27.54
C TRP A 117 1.28 -10.95 -27.01
N GLY A 118 -0.06 -10.97 -27.04
CA GLY A 118 -0.87 -12.07 -26.55
C GLY A 118 -1.36 -11.91 -25.10
N ASN A 119 -1.04 -10.81 -24.41
CA ASN A 119 -1.47 -10.58 -23.03
C ASN A 119 -2.98 -10.35 -22.97
N ARG A 120 -3.61 -10.83 -21.90
CA ARG A 120 -5.04 -10.71 -21.64
C ARG A 120 -5.27 -10.16 -20.24
N ILE A 121 -6.43 -9.53 -20.05
CA ILE A 121 -6.93 -9.18 -18.71
C ILE A 121 -6.97 -10.45 -17.85
N PRO A 122 -6.27 -10.50 -16.69
CA PRO A 122 -6.28 -11.67 -15.82
C PRO A 122 -7.65 -12.00 -15.21
N ASP A 123 -7.82 -13.25 -14.77
CA ASP A 123 -8.85 -13.61 -13.80
C ASP A 123 -8.41 -13.18 -12.39
N PHE A 124 -9.11 -12.22 -11.81
CA PHE A 124 -8.89 -11.68 -10.48
C PHE A 124 -9.77 -12.35 -9.41
N SER A 125 -10.68 -13.25 -9.78
CA SER A 125 -11.66 -13.84 -8.87
C SER A 125 -11.07 -14.64 -7.70
N GLN A 126 -9.79 -15.03 -7.78
CA GLN A 126 -9.11 -15.88 -6.80
C GLN A 126 -8.52 -15.12 -5.59
N VAL A 127 -8.72 -13.80 -5.48
CA VAL A 127 -8.22 -12.99 -4.35
C VAL A 127 -9.12 -13.03 -3.10
N GLY A 128 -8.60 -12.57 -1.97
CA GLY A 128 -9.28 -12.43 -0.69
C GLY A 128 -9.23 -13.68 0.20
N TYR A 129 -9.82 -13.57 1.39
CA TYR A 129 -10.01 -14.65 2.35
C TYR A 129 -10.57 -15.89 1.65
N ARG A 130 -9.88 -17.03 1.79
CA ARG A 130 -10.23 -18.30 1.12
C ARG A 130 -10.59 -18.13 -0.37
N ARG A 131 -9.90 -17.23 -1.09
CA ARG A 131 -10.16 -16.91 -2.51
C ARG A 131 -11.54 -16.30 -2.76
N GLY A 132 -12.04 -15.46 -1.86
CA GLY A 132 -13.16 -14.52 -2.09
C GLY A 132 -14.58 -15.11 -2.20
N HIS A 133 -14.71 -16.37 -2.60
CA HIS A 133 -15.97 -17.10 -2.80
C HIS A 133 -16.62 -17.61 -1.50
N VAL A 134 -16.01 -17.35 -0.34
CA VAL A 134 -16.42 -17.88 0.96
C VAL A 134 -16.62 -16.69 1.92
N PRO A 135 -17.70 -16.66 2.71
CA PRO A 135 -17.93 -15.60 3.70
C PRO A 135 -16.84 -15.60 4.78
N LEU A 136 -16.61 -14.44 5.40
CA LEU A 136 -15.78 -14.37 6.60
C LEU A 136 -16.38 -15.22 7.73
N PRO A 137 -15.56 -15.93 8.51
CA PRO A 137 -16.04 -16.94 9.43
C PRO A 137 -16.74 -16.34 10.66
N GLU A 138 -17.62 -17.14 11.26
CA GLU A 138 -18.27 -16.82 12.55
C GLU A 138 -17.60 -17.62 13.66
N ILE A 139 -16.47 -17.09 14.13
CA ILE A 139 -15.70 -17.73 15.19
C ILE A 139 -16.43 -17.62 16.54
N SER A 140 -16.54 -18.75 17.24
CA SER A 140 -17.13 -18.81 18.58
C SER A 140 -16.29 -18.03 19.60
N VAL A 141 -16.95 -17.32 20.51
CA VAL A 141 -16.28 -16.59 21.60
C VAL A 141 -15.66 -17.58 22.58
N ALA A 142 -14.37 -17.40 22.86
CA ALA A 142 -13.62 -18.19 23.84
C ALA A 142 -13.45 -17.45 25.17
N ILE A 143 -13.37 -16.13 25.14
CA ILE A 143 -13.29 -15.26 26.32
C ILE A 143 -13.99 -13.92 26.03
N THR A 144 -14.60 -13.32 27.05
CA THR A 144 -15.23 -12.00 26.98
C THR A 144 -14.58 -11.08 28.01
N LEU A 145 -14.20 -9.87 27.60
CA LEU A 145 -13.70 -8.80 28.47
C LEU A 145 -14.69 -7.64 28.50
N GLN A 146 -14.78 -6.98 29.65
CA GLN A 146 -15.55 -5.73 29.84
C GLN A 146 -14.59 -4.53 29.81
N PRO A 147 -15.06 -3.32 29.43
CA PRO A 147 -14.26 -2.11 29.56
C PRO A 147 -13.83 -1.88 31.01
N SER A 148 -12.70 -1.22 31.22
CA SER A 148 -12.25 -0.86 32.58
C SER A 148 -13.22 0.14 33.22
N SER A 149 -13.58 -0.08 34.48
CA SER A 149 -14.43 0.85 35.25
C SER A 149 -13.70 2.13 35.66
N ASP A 150 -12.37 2.13 35.63
CA ASP A 150 -11.53 3.31 35.81
C ASP A 150 -10.96 3.71 34.43
N PRO A 151 -11.31 4.89 33.89
CA PRO A 151 -10.89 5.33 32.56
C PRO A 151 -9.39 5.65 32.48
N ARG A 152 -8.62 5.51 33.56
CA ARG A 152 -7.16 5.73 33.57
C ARG A 152 -6.35 4.44 33.37
N ILE A 153 -7.00 3.27 33.37
CA ILE A 153 -6.32 1.98 33.25
C ILE A 153 -5.88 1.72 31.81
N ASN A 154 -4.62 1.33 31.63
CA ASN A 154 -4.10 0.82 30.36
C ASN A 154 -4.49 -0.67 30.21
N ASP A 155 -5.52 -0.92 29.40
CA ASP A 155 -6.09 -2.24 29.13
C ASP A 155 -5.18 -3.16 28.30
N ARG A 156 -4.10 -2.63 27.68
CA ARG A 156 -3.23 -3.37 26.75
C ARG A 156 -2.82 -4.74 27.28
N ALA A 157 -2.31 -4.81 28.51
CA ALA A 157 -1.84 -6.06 29.09
C ALA A 157 -2.99 -7.06 29.33
N ARG A 158 -4.17 -6.59 29.74
CA ARG A 158 -5.35 -7.44 29.95
C ARG A 158 -5.86 -8.02 28.64
N ILE A 159 -5.92 -7.21 27.59
CA ILE A 159 -6.37 -7.65 26.26
C ILE A 159 -5.32 -8.58 25.62
N GLN A 160 -4.03 -8.26 25.70
CA GLN A 160 -2.97 -9.12 25.17
C GLN A 160 -2.96 -10.48 25.87
N ASN A 161 -3.07 -10.53 27.21
CA ASN A 161 -3.16 -11.80 27.94
C ASN A 161 -4.36 -12.65 27.51
N ALA A 162 -5.49 -12.03 27.15
CA ALA A 162 -6.65 -12.73 26.60
C ALA A 162 -6.39 -13.27 25.17
N ILE A 163 -5.75 -12.47 24.30
CA ILE A 163 -5.31 -12.90 22.96
C ILE A 163 -4.35 -14.08 23.06
N ASP A 164 -3.35 -13.99 23.93
CA ASP A 164 -2.35 -15.04 24.15
C ASP A 164 -2.99 -16.32 24.71
N TRP A 165 -3.92 -16.19 25.67
CA TRP A 165 -4.67 -17.32 26.23
C TRP A 165 -5.56 -18.00 25.17
N VAL A 166 -6.22 -17.24 24.28
CA VAL A 166 -6.93 -17.81 23.13
C VAL A 166 -5.94 -18.48 22.16
N GLY A 167 -4.75 -17.89 21.95
CA GLY A 167 -3.64 -18.47 21.20
C GLY A 167 -3.15 -19.83 21.73
N LEU A 168 -3.36 -20.12 23.01
CA LEU A 168 -3.04 -21.41 23.64
C LEU A 168 -4.18 -22.45 23.56
N GLN A 169 -5.40 -22.07 23.19
CA GLN A 169 -6.51 -23.03 23.08
C GLN A 169 -6.30 -24.01 21.92
N PRO A 170 -6.75 -25.28 22.03
CA PRO A 170 -6.65 -26.24 20.95
C PRO A 170 -7.42 -25.76 19.71
N LEU A 171 -6.86 -26.00 18.53
CA LEU A 171 -7.56 -25.77 17.26
C LEU A 171 -8.80 -26.67 17.19
N ARG A 172 -9.90 -26.10 16.74
CA ARG A 172 -11.19 -26.77 16.51
C ARG A 172 -11.60 -26.54 15.06
N THR A 173 -12.18 -27.57 14.47
CA THR A 173 -12.77 -27.47 13.14
C THR A 173 -14.02 -26.60 13.21
N VAL A 174 -14.09 -25.58 12.36
CA VAL A 174 -15.28 -24.74 12.16
C VAL A 174 -15.71 -24.89 10.72
N THR A 175 -16.90 -25.44 10.50
CA THR A 175 -17.56 -25.46 9.18
C THR A 175 -18.14 -24.08 8.91
N LEU A 176 -17.88 -23.52 7.74
CA LEU A 176 -18.35 -22.19 7.35
C LEU A 176 -19.80 -22.23 6.86
N ARG A 177 -20.40 -21.05 6.68
CA ARG A 177 -21.82 -20.90 6.26
C ARG A 177 -22.13 -21.55 4.90
N ASP A 178 -21.12 -21.88 4.09
CA ASP A 178 -21.27 -22.62 2.83
C ASP A 178 -21.53 -24.13 3.02
N GLY A 179 -21.40 -24.64 4.25
CA GLY A 179 -21.58 -26.04 4.61
C GLY A 179 -20.52 -27.00 4.05
N LYS A 180 -19.42 -26.48 3.49
CA LYS A 180 -18.41 -27.26 2.74
C LYS A 180 -16.98 -26.92 3.13
N THR A 181 -16.70 -25.65 3.41
CA THR A 181 -15.36 -25.21 3.81
C THR A 181 -15.17 -25.40 5.30
N GLU A 182 -14.11 -26.12 5.66
CA GLU A 182 -13.67 -26.29 7.05
C GLU A 182 -12.40 -25.49 7.30
N ILE A 183 -12.37 -24.77 8.42
CA ILE A 183 -11.18 -24.04 8.89
C ILE A 183 -10.81 -24.48 10.31
N GLN A 184 -9.62 -24.08 10.77
CA GLN A 184 -9.15 -24.39 12.12
C GLN A 184 -9.11 -23.10 12.96
N SER A 185 -9.88 -23.05 14.05
CA SER A 185 -9.96 -21.88 14.92
C SER A 185 -9.75 -22.23 16.39
N ARG A 186 -9.18 -21.29 17.14
CA ARG A 186 -9.01 -21.34 18.61
C ARG A 186 -10.12 -20.62 19.35
N GLY A 187 -10.73 -19.63 18.70
CA GLY A 187 -11.83 -18.83 19.23
C GLY A 187 -11.62 -17.33 19.08
N ALA A 188 -12.61 -16.56 19.53
CA ALA A 188 -12.57 -15.10 19.56
C ALA A 188 -12.40 -14.56 20.99
N VAL A 189 -11.57 -13.53 21.13
CA VAL A 189 -11.62 -12.58 22.24
C VAL A 189 -12.74 -11.59 21.91
N LEU A 190 -13.83 -11.63 22.66
CA LEU A 190 -14.89 -10.63 22.58
C LEU A 190 -14.60 -9.50 23.56
N LEU A 191 -14.51 -8.29 23.06
CA LEU A 191 -14.55 -7.07 23.86
C LEU A 191 -15.98 -6.56 23.84
N GLN A 192 -16.59 -6.35 25.01
CA GLN A 192 -17.93 -5.76 25.08
C GLN A 192 -17.91 -4.28 24.69
N ALA A 193 -19.08 -3.71 24.39
CA ALA A 193 -19.22 -2.28 24.11
C ALA A 193 -18.69 -1.42 25.27
N GLY A 194 -18.04 -0.31 24.94
CA GLY A 194 -17.29 0.56 25.84
C GLY A 194 -15.86 0.83 25.37
N ILE A 195 -15.14 1.60 26.18
CA ILE A 195 -13.82 2.15 25.86
C ILE A 195 -12.72 1.29 26.50
N TYR A 196 -11.66 1.03 25.74
CA TYR A 196 -10.44 0.38 26.24
C TYR A 196 -9.24 1.24 25.86
N ARG A 197 -8.44 1.65 26.85
CA ARG A 197 -7.28 2.53 26.63
C ARG A 197 -6.01 1.69 26.48
N ILE A 198 -5.25 1.94 25.42
CA ILE A 198 -4.12 1.11 25.01
C ILE A 198 -2.95 2.05 24.68
N GLN A 199 -1.94 2.09 25.56
CA GLN A 199 -0.78 2.98 25.39
C GLN A 199 0.29 2.42 24.42
N GLY A 200 0.05 1.25 23.82
CA GLY A 200 0.99 0.56 22.93
C GLY A 200 0.22 -0.22 21.87
N ALA A 201 0.64 -1.45 21.57
CA ALA A 201 0.03 -2.26 20.54
C ALA A 201 -0.53 -3.61 21.05
N LEU A 202 -1.47 -4.16 20.28
CA LEU A 202 -1.95 -5.54 20.39
C LEU A 202 -1.33 -6.41 19.28
N ILE A 203 -0.98 -7.66 19.61
CA ILE A 203 -0.33 -8.60 18.69
C ILE A 203 -1.15 -9.89 18.58
N LEU A 204 -1.56 -10.22 17.35
CA LEU A 204 -2.21 -11.47 16.97
C LEU A 204 -1.24 -12.27 16.08
N ASN A 205 -0.58 -13.27 16.65
CA ASN A 205 0.47 -14.06 15.99
C ASN A 205 0.21 -15.59 16.01
N LYS A 206 -1.03 -16.02 16.31
CA LYS A 206 -1.44 -17.42 16.35
C LYS A 206 -2.60 -17.67 15.40
N SER A 207 -2.52 -18.75 14.62
CA SER A 207 -3.58 -19.16 13.71
C SER A 207 -4.90 -19.41 14.44
N GLY A 208 -6.00 -18.98 13.85
CA GLY A 208 -7.35 -19.24 14.33
C GLY A 208 -7.84 -18.32 15.45
N VAL A 209 -7.12 -17.23 15.77
CA VAL A 209 -7.47 -16.27 16.82
C VAL A 209 -8.16 -15.05 16.21
N VAL A 210 -9.26 -14.60 16.82
CA VAL A 210 -10.00 -13.40 16.38
C VAL A 210 -10.11 -12.40 17.53
N LEU A 211 -9.86 -11.12 17.26
CA LEU A 211 -10.25 -10.01 18.14
C LEU A 211 -11.56 -9.41 17.60
N ARG A 212 -12.61 -9.43 18.41
CA ARG A 212 -13.96 -8.97 18.05
C ARG A 212 -14.47 -7.95 19.05
N GLY A 213 -15.07 -6.87 18.58
CA GLY A 213 -15.86 -5.95 19.41
C GLY A 213 -17.37 -6.19 19.31
N GLU A 214 -18.12 -5.37 20.05
CA GLU A 214 -19.56 -5.17 19.91
C GLU A 214 -19.83 -3.80 19.25
N GLY A 215 -19.40 -3.58 18.00
CA GLY A 215 -19.76 -2.42 17.19
C GLY A 215 -18.62 -1.44 16.91
N ASN A 216 -18.66 -0.78 15.75
CA ASN A 216 -17.71 0.26 15.32
C ASN A 216 -18.24 1.71 15.39
N GLY A 217 -19.44 1.91 15.96
CA GLY A 217 -19.97 3.23 16.31
C GLY A 217 -19.59 3.68 17.72
N PRO A 218 -19.95 4.92 18.13
CA PRO A 218 -19.69 5.43 19.48
C PRO A 218 -20.30 4.57 20.60
N ASP A 219 -21.46 3.96 20.31
CA ASP A 219 -22.19 3.05 21.20
C ASP A 219 -21.58 1.63 21.26
N GLY A 220 -20.52 1.38 20.48
CA GLY A 220 -19.88 0.07 20.33
C GLY A 220 -18.61 -0.10 21.16
N THR A 221 -17.65 -0.89 20.65
CA THR A 221 -16.36 -1.11 21.29
C THR A 221 -15.31 -0.16 20.71
N VAL A 222 -14.76 0.73 21.54
CA VAL A 222 -13.73 1.70 21.16
C VAL A 222 -12.38 1.29 21.73
N LEU A 223 -11.39 1.05 20.86
CA LEU A 223 -9.98 0.91 21.22
C LEU A 223 -9.27 2.24 21.02
N MET A 224 -8.89 2.87 22.13
CA MET A 224 -8.26 4.18 22.18
C MET A 224 -6.75 4.01 22.30
N ALA A 225 -6.01 4.42 21.26
CA ALA A 225 -4.54 4.40 21.22
C ALA A 225 -3.99 5.64 21.92
N THR A 226 -3.53 5.49 23.17
CA THR A 226 -3.09 6.60 24.06
C THR A 226 -1.58 6.80 24.07
N GLY A 227 -0.84 6.11 23.20
CA GLY A 227 0.62 6.13 23.17
C GLY A 227 1.14 7.41 22.51
N GLN A 228 1.70 8.33 23.30
CA GLN A 228 2.27 9.62 22.85
C GLN A 228 3.68 9.48 22.23
N PHE A 229 3.85 8.45 21.41
CA PHE A 229 5.03 8.10 20.63
C PHE A 229 4.59 7.35 19.35
N LYS A 230 5.45 7.32 18.33
CA LYS A 230 5.17 6.63 17.07
C LYS A 230 5.06 5.12 17.25
N HIS A 231 3.90 4.54 16.92
CA HIS A 231 3.67 3.09 16.90
C HIS A 231 2.53 2.71 15.94
N ASP A 232 2.54 1.51 15.39
CA ASP A 232 1.34 0.93 14.76
C ASP A 232 0.54 0.17 15.83
N PHE A 233 -0.80 0.10 15.68
CA PHE A 233 -1.69 -0.17 16.82
C PHE A 233 -2.11 -1.63 16.99
N ILE A 234 -2.50 -2.31 15.91
CA ILE A 234 -2.82 -3.73 15.92
C ILE A 234 -1.95 -4.45 14.90
N PHE A 235 -1.15 -5.42 15.36
CA PHE A 235 -0.31 -6.26 14.52
C PHE A 235 -0.93 -7.64 14.34
N MET A 236 -1.22 -8.01 13.10
CA MET A 236 -1.51 -9.38 12.68
C MET A 236 -0.25 -9.88 11.95
N ASN A 237 0.63 -10.62 12.64
CA ASN A 237 1.93 -10.97 12.06
C ASN A 237 2.43 -12.37 12.43
N GLY A 238 2.97 -13.08 11.43
CA GLY A 238 3.92 -14.18 11.62
C GLY A 238 5.28 -13.66 12.07
N LEU A 239 5.41 -13.34 13.36
CA LEU A 239 6.65 -12.85 13.96
C LEU A 239 7.82 -13.79 13.68
N LEU A 240 8.90 -13.25 13.13
CA LEU A 240 10.20 -13.92 13.05
C LEU A 240 10.98 -13.81 14.35
N ASP A 241 10.93 -12.63 14.97
CA ASP A 241 11.53 -12.42 16.27
C ASP A 241 10.51 -12.62 17.39
N SER A 242 10.70 -13.69 18.16
CA SER A 242 9.96 -13.96 19.40
C SER A 242 10.13 -12.89 20.49
N SER A 243 11.10 -11.96 20.35
CA SER A 243 11.32 -10.84 21.26
C SER A 243 10.39 -9.63 21.02
N PHE A 244 9.72 -9.56 19.87
CA PHE A 244 8.86 -8.43 19.53
C PHE A 244 7.67 -8.28 20.49
N GLN A 245 7.51 -7.08 21.04
CA GLN A 245 6.52 -6.78 22.08
C GLN A 245 5.73 -5.52 21.75
N GLY A 246 4.42 -5.55 22.03
CA GLY A 246 3.54 -4.39 21.88
C GLY A 246 3.62 -3.41 23.05
N SER A 247 4.59 -3.53 23.96
CA SER A 247 4.67 -2.64 25.13
C SER A 247 5.16 -1.24 24.71
N PRO A 248 4.73 -0.17 25.41
CA PRO A 248 5.19 1.19 25.13
C PRO A 248 6.72 1.30 25.16
N GLU A 249 7.35 0.69 26.16
CA GLU A 249 8.79 0.75 26.40
C GLU A 249 9.61 0.04 25.30
N TYR A 250 9.05 -1.03 24.71
CA TYR A 250 9.65 -1.70 23.57
C TYR A 250 9.50 -0.84 22.30
N LEU A 251 8.27 -0.38 22.02
CA LEU A 251 7.95 0.34 20.79
C LEU A 251 8.61 1.73 20.72
N GLU A 252 8.74 2.44 21.85
CA GLU A 252 9.49 3.69 21.92
C GLU A 252 11.00 3.49 21.67
N ARG A 253 11.57 2.38 22.15
CA ARG A 253 13.01 2.07 22.02
C ARG A 253 13.39 1.51 20.65
N TYR A 254 12.57 0.63 20.08
CA TYR A 254 12.90 -0.14 18.88
C TYR A 254 12.08 0.25 17.64
N GLY A 255 10.97 0.98 17.84
CA GLY A 255 9.99 1.30 16.80
C GLY A 255 9.20 0.08 16.33
N SER A 256 8.23 0.30 15.44
CA SER A 256 7.53 -0.77 14.73
C SER A 256 8.31 -1.32 13.52
N GLY A 257 9.55 -0.88 13.28
CA GLY A 257 10.26 -1.16 12.01
C GLY A 257 11.39 -2.20 12.06
N LYS A 258 11.95 -2.51 13.24
CA LYS A 258 13.31 -3.09 13.31
C LYS A 258 13.47 -4.60 13.09
N ALA A 259 12.42 -5.41 13.22
CA ALA A 259 12.57 -6.86 13.40
C ALA A 259 11.57 -7.76 12.65
N MET A 260 10.70 -7.23 11.79
CA MET A 260 9.52 -7.99 11.36
C MET A 260 9.66 -8.90 10.14
N TYR A 261 10.67 -8.78 9.24
CA TYR A 261 10.70 -9.52 7.95
C TYR A 261 12.10 -9.99 7.52
N PRO A 262 12.28 -11.23 7.01
CA PRO A 262 13.36 -11.55 6.10
C PRO A 262 13.00 -10.94 4.73
N LYS A 263 14.01 -10.67 3.89
CA LYS A 263 13.74 -10.16 2.54
C LYS A 263 13.20 -11.24 1.59
N ASP A 264 13.22 -12.51 1.99
CA ASP A 264 12.72 -13.65 1.22
C ASP A 264 12.26 -14.79 2.15
N PRO A 265 10.94 -15.00 2.36
CA PRO A 265 10.43 -16.05 3.25
C PRO A 265 10.34 -17.44 2.59
N TYR A 266 10.83 -17.59 1.34
CA TYR A 266 10.68 -18.79 0.53
C TYR A 266 12.01 -19.54 0.36
N VAL A 267 12.14 -20.67 1.04
CA VAL A 267 13.33 -21.54 0.96
C VAL A 267 13.12 -22.57 -0.16
N VAL A 268 14.03 -22.64 -1.12
CA VAL A 268 13.94 -23.61 -2.25
C VAL A 268 14.03 -25.05 -1.73
N GLN A 269 12.97 -25.84 -1.94
CA GLN A 269 12.92 -27.24 -1.55
C GLN A 269 13.73 -28.11 -2.53
N ASP A 270 14.42 -29.13 -2.01
CA ASP A 270 15.25 -30.10 -2.75
C ASP A 270 16.36 -29.49 -3.66
N ARG A 271 16.61 -28.17 -3.58
CA ARG A 271 17.45 -27.37 -4.51
C ARG A 271 17.06 -27.51 -5.99
N HIS A 272 15.89 -28.07 -6.30
CA HIS A 272 15.46 -28.30 -7.68
C HIS A 272 14.70 -27.08 -8.21
N VAL A 273 15.35 -26.37 -9.14
CA VAL A 273 14.80 -25.18 -9.80
C VAL A 273 14.74 -25.45 -11.30
N THR A 274 13.53 -25.56 -11.85
CA THR A 274 13.34 -25.66 -13.30
C THR A 274 13.25 -24.25 -13.90
N SER A 275 13.73 -24.06 -15.12
CA SER A 275 13.53 -22.79 -15.84
C SER A 275 12.26 -22.87 -16.67
N VAL A 276 11.54 -21.75 -16.78
CA VAL A 276 10.48 -21.59 -17.80
C VAL A 276 11.12 -21.79 -19.18
N ALA A 277 10.36 -22.30 -20.14
CA ALA A 277 10.85 -22.51 -21.49
C ALA A 277 11.29 -21.19 -22.15
N ASN A 278 12.13 -21.28 -23.19
CA ASN A 278 12.70 -20.10 -23.86
C ASN A 278 11.71 -19.51 -24.89
N GLU A 279 10.51 -19.17 -24.44
CA GLU A 279 9.41 -18.61 -25.22
C GLU A 279 8.66 -17.55 -24.39
N TYR A 280 7.89 -16.69 -25.06
CA TYR A 280 7.12 -15.64 -24.40
C TYR A 280 5.89 -16.23 -23.70
N VAL A 281 5.78 -16.05 -22.38
CA VAL A 281 4.58 -16.39 -21.62
C VAL A 281 3.75 -15.12 -21.40
N PRO A 282 2.54 -15.00 -22.00
CA PRO A 282 1.71 -13.81 -21.85
C PRO A 282 1.08 -13.71 -20.46
N VAL A 283 0.63 -12.51 -20.11
CA VAL A 283 -0.26 -12.25 -18.97
C VAL A 283 -1.65 -12.82 -19.22
N GLY A 284 -2.30 -13.32 -18.17
CA GLY A 284 -3.63 -13.91 -18.23
C GLY A 284 -3.65 -15.41 -18.58
N THR A 285 -2.49 -16.06 -18.80
CA THR A 285 -2.43 -17.52 -18.97
C THR A 285 -2.26 -18.24 -17.62
N THR A 286 -2.86 -19.42 -17.49
CA THR A 286 -2.55 -20.38 -16.42
C THR A 286 -1.50 -21.40 -16.83
N ARG A 287 -1.18 -21.51 -18.14
CA ARG A 287 -0.26 -22.50 -18.70
C ARG A 287 1.15 -21.92 -18.78
N VAL A 288 2.07 -22.47 -18.01
CA VAL A 288 3.49 -22.08 -17.97
C VAL A 288 4.35 -23.22 -18.50
N PRO A 289 4.95 -23.08 -19.69
CA PRO A 289 5.90 -24.06 -20.24
C PRO A 289 7.20 -24.10 -19.42
N VAL A 290 7.72 -25.29 -19.15
CA VAL A 290 8.92 -25.53 -18.32
C VAL A 290 9.86 -26.56 -18.93
N GLN A 291 11.16 -26.42 -18.66
CA GLN A 291 12.19 -27.32 -19.17
C GLN A 291 12.12 -28.74 -18.56
N ASP A 292 11.65 -28.84 -17.32
CA ASP A 292 11.47 -30.11 -16.61
C ASP A 292 10.26 -30.04 -15.66
N THR A 293 9.38 -31.02 -15.77
CA THR A 293 8.18 -31.25 -14.95
C THR A 293 8.42 -32.26 -13.82
N SER A 294 9.55 -32.98 -13.84
CA SER A 294 9.72 -34.24 -13.11
C SER A 294 9.67 -34.14 -11.57
N ASN A 295 9.97 -32.98 -10.99
CA ASN A 295 9.90 -32.76 -9.53
C ASN A 295 8.58 -32.15 -9.04
N PHE A 296 7.58 -32.00 -9.91
CA PHE A 296 6.30 -31.38 -9.56
C PHE A 296 5.19 -32.41 -9.35
N ARG A 297 4.18 -32.02 -8.56
CA ARG A 297 3.00 -32.86 -8.28
C ARG A 297 1.75 -31.99 -8.35
N ILE A 298 0.67 -32.54 -8.90
CA ILE A 298 -0.64 -31.89 -8.87
C ILE A 298 -1.03 -31.66 -7.40
N GLY A 299 -1.44 -30.44 -7.09
CA GLY A 299 -1.78 -29.99 -5.74
C GLY A 299 -0.65 -29.35 -4.94
N ALA A 300 0.60 -29.41 -5.40
CA ALA A 300 1.72 -28.74 -4.73
C ALA A 300 1.64 -27.20 -4.83
N GLU A 301 2.03 -26.49 -3.77
CA GLU A 301 2.36 -25.07 -3.83
C GLU A 301 3.77 -24.89 -4.39
N VAL A 302 3.95 -23.89 -5.25
CA VAL A 302 5.21 -23.54 -5.91
C VAL A 302 5.41 -22.03 -5.94
N VAL A 303 6.67 -21.59 -5.97
CA VAL A 303 7.01 -20.21 -6.31
C VAL A 303 7.40 -20.14 -7.77
N LEU A 304 6.69 -19.29 -8.51
CA LEU A 304 7.04 -18.82 -9.84
C LEU A 304 7.78 -17.50 -9.70
N GLU A 305 9.04 -17.44 -10.13
CA GLU A 305 9.96 -16.34 -9.84
C GLU A 305 10.49 -15.72 -11.15
N PHE A 306 10.30 -14.41 -11.32
CA PHE A 306 10.80 -13.63 -12.45
C PHE A 306 12.01 -12.81 -12.01
N LYS A 307 13.16 -13.02 -12.68
CA LYS A 307 14.41 -12.26 -12.47
C LYS A 307 14.66 -11.36 -13.69
N PRO A 308 14.45 -10.05 -13.61
CA PRO A 308 14.77 -9.16 -14.73
C PRO A 308 16.28 -9.04 -14.95
N LYS A 309 16.67 -8.78 -16.19
CA LYS A 309 18.03 -8.47 -16.63
C LYS A 309 18.20 -6.96 -16.82
N ALA A 310 19.43 -6.49 -17.02
CA ALA A 310 19.68 -5.08 -17.39
C ALA A 310 18.99 -4.66 -18.71
N SER A 311 18.69 -5.61 -19.61
CA SER A 311 17.88 -5.32 -20.82
C SER A 311 16.45 -4.86 -20.49
N TRP A 312 15.89 -5.27 -19.34
CA TRP A 312 14.55 -4.89 -18.90
C TRP A 312 14.50 -3.48 -18.32
N THR A 313 15.44 -3.10 -17.44
CA THR A 313 15.51 -1.71 -16.94
C THR A 313 15.80 -0.73 -18.07
N ARG A 314 16.59 -1.14 -19.08
CA ARG A 314 16.83 -0.36 -20.31
C ARG A 314 15.60 -0.22 -21.19
N LEU A 315 14.82 -1.29 -21.37
CA LEU A 315 13.53 -1.23 -22.06
C LEU A 315 12.59 -0.20 -21.41
N LEU A 316 12.57 -0.16 -20.08
CA LEU A 316 11.73 0.75 -19.31
C LEU A 316 12.30 2.17 -19.16
N GLY A 317 13.55 2.42 -19.56
CA GLY A 317 14.28 3.67 -19.34
C GLY A 317 14.63 3.94 -17.88
N THR A 318 14.51 2.95 -17.00
CA THR A 318 14.69 3.10 -15.54
C THR A 318 16.14 2.89 -15.08
N ASP A 319 17.03 2.48 -15.97
CA ASP A 319 18.49 2.55 -15.77
C ASP A 319 19.04 3.98 -15.90
N HIS A 320 18.25 4.92 -16.44
CA HIS A 320 18.63 6.32 -16.68
C HIS A 320 17.48 7.31 -16.36
N ILE A 321 16.96 7.29 -15.13
CA ILE A 321 15.91 8.22 -14.67
C ILE A 321 16.49 9.64 -14.60
N SER A 322 15.84 10.60 -15.27
CA SER A 322 16.20 12.03 -15.25
C SER A 322 16.36 12.55 -13.81
N PRO A 323 17.42 13.29 -13.44
CA PRO A 323 17.61 13.69 -12.04
C PRO A 323 16.54 14.65 -11.52
N ARG A 324 16.13 14.46 -10.26
CA ARG A 324 15.19 15.32 -9.54
C ARG A 324 15.69 16.79 -9.49
N PRO A 325 14.88 17.76 -9.94
CA PRO A 325 15.18 19.18 -9.79
C PRO A 325 15.47 19.57 -8.33
N GLY A 326 16.53 20.35 -8.13
CA GLY A 326 16.96 20.84 -6.82
C GLY A 326 17.62 19.81 -5.89
N ASN A 327 17.49 18.50 -6.14
CA ASN A 327 18.20 17.46 -5.38
C ASN A 327 18.49 16.22 -6.27
N PRO A 328 19.47 16.31 -7.19
CA PRO A 328 19.75 15.25 -8.16
C PRO A 328 20.08 13.90 -7.52
N SER A 329 20.91 13.89 -6.47
CA SER A 329 21.42 12.69 -5.79
C SER A 329 20.36 11.87 -5.07
N ARG A 330 19.15 12.41 -4.85
CA ARG A 330 18.00 11.65 -4.35
C ARG A 330 17.40 10.69 -5.38
N THR A 331 17.78 10.80 -6.65
CA THR A 331 17.24 9.98 -7.75
C THR A 331 18.07 8.72 -7.93
N LEU A 332 17.46 7.57 -7.69
CA LEU A 332 18.12 6.27 -7.81
C LEU A 332 17.57 5.52 -9.03
N ASN A 333 18.47 5.17 -9.95
CA ASN A 333 18.16 4.25 -11.05
C ASN A 333 17.80 2.86 -10.51
N TRP A 334 17.13 2.07 -11.34
CA TRP A 334 16.71 0.73 -10.98
C TRP A 334 17.86 -0.28 -11.20
N ASP A 335 18.28 -0.93 -10.12
CA ASP A 335 19.02 -2.19 -10.19
C ASP A 335 18.03 -3.35 -10.45
N PRO A 336 18.14 -4.07 -11.59
CA PRO A 336 17.26 -5.19 -11.91
C PRO A 336 17.14 -6.22 -10.78
N GLN A 337 18.23 -6.52 -10.06
CA GLN A 337 18.23 -7.58 -9.04
C GLN A 337 17.19 -7.32 -7.94
N GLN A 338 16.97 -6.04 -7.62
CA GLN A 338 16.00 -5.60 -6.62
C GLN A 338 14.55 -5.82 -7.05
N TYR A 339 14.25 -6.01 -8.35
CA TYR A 339 12.91 -6.23 -8.92
C TYR A 339 12.60 -7.69 -9.23
N THR A 340 13.28 -8.63 -8.57
CA THR A 340 12.87 -10.03 -8.56
C THR A 340 11.47 -10.17 -7.95
N LEU A 341 10.49 -10.62 -8.73
CA LEU A 341 9.11 -10.84 -8.29
C LEU A 341 8.83 -12.34 -8.14
N ARG A 342 8.12 -12.70 -7.06
CA ARG A 342 7.76 -14.09 -6.71
C ARG A 342 6.26 -14.22 -6.60
N TYR A 343 5.69 -15.21 -7.27
CA TYR A 343 4.26 -15.51 -7.29
C TYR A 343 4.03 -16.89 -6.70
N VAL A 344 3.33 -16.98 -5.58
CA VAL A 344 2.92 -18.29 -5.06
C VAL A 344 1.72 -18.79 -5.85
N ARG A 345 1.79 -20.03 -6.31
CA ARG A 345 0.80 -20.69 -7.17
C ARG A 345 0.63 -22.15 -6.77
N LYS A 346 -0.48 -22.76 -7.13
CA LYS A 346 -0.75 -24.19 -6.95
C LYS A 346 -0.81 -24.88 -8.31
N ILE A 347 -0.17 -26.03 -8.42
CA ILE A 347 -0.18 -26.83 -9.65
C ILE A 347 -1.52 -27.57 -9.76
N MET A 348 -2.23 -27.35 -10.87
CA MET A 348 -3.54 -27.94 -11.16
C MET A 348 -3.45 -29.08 -12.18
N ALA A 349 -2.52 -28.99 -13.14
CA ALA A 349 -2.22 -30.08 -14.06
C ALA A 349 -0.75 -30.05 -14.49
N ILE A 350 -0.25 -31.20 -14.92
CA ILE A 350 1.11 -31.40 -15.45
C ILE A 350 0.99 -32.12 -16.78
N GLU A 351 1.57 -31.55 -17.83
CA GLU A 351 1.69 -32.14 -19.15
C GLU A 351 3.17 -32.36 -19.46
N ASP A 352 3.62 -33.61 -19.53
CA ASP A 352 5.00 -33.93 -19.85
C ASP A 352 5.28 -33.69 -21.34
N GLY A 353 6.42 -33.05 -21.63
CA GLY A 353 6.86 -32.84 -23.02
C GLY A 353 7.06 -34.18 -23.75
N PRO A 354 6.51 -34.34 -24.98
CA PRO A 354 6.64 -35.58 -25.74
C PRO A 354 8.09 -36.04 -25.86
N GLN A 355 8.35 -37.25 -25.38
CA GLN A 355 9.65 -37.91 -25.46
C GLN A 355 9.97 -38.21 -26.92
N VAL A 356 11.06 -37.65 -27.45
CA VAL A 356 11.52 -37.96 -28.81
C VAL A 356 12.08 -39.39 -28.83
N SER A 357 11.19 -40.35 -29.08
CA SER A 357 11.58 -41.75 -29.21
C SER A 357 12.59 -41.90 -30.35
N ARG A 358 13.63 -42.71 -30.16
CA ARG A 358 14.58 -43.03 -31.21
C ARG A 358 13.82 -43.68 -32.37
N ALA A 359 13.63 -42.94 -33.47
CA ALA A 359 13.45 -43.56 -34.77
C ALA A 359 14.62 -44.52 -34.97
N SER A 360 14.34 -45.83 -34.97
CA SER A 360 15.35 -46.84 -35.25
C SER A 360 16.00 -46.51 -36.58
N LYS A 361 17.35 -46.48 -36.62
CA LYS A 361 18.11 -46.26 -37.87
C LYS A 361 17.65 -47.28 -38.91
N THR A 362 16.74 -46.86 -39.78
CA THR A 362 16.35 -47.66 -40.93
C THR A 362 17.56 -47.68 -41.85
N GLN A 363 18.06 -48.89 -42.08
CA GLN A 363 19.36 -49.13 -42.67
C GLN A 363 19.31 -48.79 -44.16
N ILE A 364 19.70 -47.57 -44.53
CA ILE A 364 19.89 -47.18 -45.94
C ILE A 364 21.13 -47.90 -46.49
N LEU A 365 20.92 -49.15 -46.91
CA LEU A 365 21.80 -49.91 -47.78
C LEU A 365 21.67 -49.35 -49.20
N GLY A 366 22.72 -48.73 -49.73
CA GLY A 366 22.66 -48.16 -51.09
C GLY A 366 23.78 -47.20 -51.44
N SER A 367 25.04 -47.61 -51.27
CA SER A 367 26.17 -46.81 -51.75
C SER A 367 26.17 -46.69 -53.27
N HIS A 368 26.09 -45.47 -53.82
CA HIS A 368 26.55 -45.16 -55.18
C HIS A 368 27.48 -43.94 -55.16
N LYS A 369 28.75 -44.18 -55.54
CA LYS A 369 29.77 -43.13 -55.66
C LYS A 369 29.57 -42.33 -56.94
N ILE A 370 29.56 -41.00 -56.85
CA ILE A 370 29.92 -40.13 -57.98
C ILE A 370 31.10 -39.23 -57.55
N LYS A 371 32.01 -38.98 -58.49
CA LYS A 371 33.38 -38.53 -58.25
C LYS A 371 33.49 -37.02 -58.08
N GLU A 372 34.38 -36.56 -57.21
CA GLU A 372 34.90 -35.19 -57.23
C GLU A 372 35.58 -34.87 -58.58
N HIS A 373 35.49 -33.62 -59.02
CA HIS A 373 36.37 -33.04 -60.04
C HIS A 373 36.96 -31.72 -59.54
N LYS A 374 38.28 -31.70 -59.34
CA LYS A 374 39.05 -30.48 -59.08
C LYS A 374 39.28 -29.70 -60.39
N ILE A 375 38.97 -28.41 -60.39
CA ILE A 375 39.50 -27.46 -61.39
C ILE A 375 40.19 -26.29 -60.65
N LYS A 376 41.22 -25.72 -61.29
CA LYS A 376 42.31 -24.95 -60.66
C LYS A 376 42.04 -23.44 -60.56
N LYS A 377 42.79 -22.79 -59.65
CA LYS A 377 43.00 -21.33 -59.60
C LYS A 377 43.53 -20.77 -60.93
N GLY A 378 42.99 -19.65 -61.37
CA GLY A 378 43.57 -18.71 -62.34
C GLY A 378 43.66 -17.30 -61.72
N ARG A 379 44.57 -16.45 -62.20
CA ARG A 379 44.98 -15.21 -61.50
C ARG A 379 45.14 -14.04 -62.48
N ARG A 380 44.59 -12.87 -62.12
CA ARG A 380 45.12 -11.49 -62.32
C ARG A 380 44.22 -10.45 -63.03
N HIS A 381 44.43 -9.22 -62.55
CA HIS A 381 44.15 -7.89 -63.11
C HIS A 381 42.69 -7.41 -63.15
N GLY A 382 42.55 -6.10 -62.96
CA GLY A 382 41.29 -5.38 -62.80
C GLY A 382 41.51 -3.89 -63.00
N GLU A 383 40.46 -3.10 -62.79
CA GLU A 383 40.45 -1.65 -63.01
C GLU A 383 39.51 -0.95 -62.03
N LYS A 384 39.61 0.37 -61.91
CA LYS A 384 38.87 1.20 -60.92
C LYS A 384 37.68 1.94 -61.55
N SER A 385 36.83 2.45 -60.66
CA SER A 385 35.95 3.63 -60.81
C SER A 385 34.52 3.42 -61.37
N PRO A 386 33.57 4.32 -61.01
CA PRO A 386 32.32 3.86 -60.38
C PRO A 386 31.03 4.39 -61.02
N HIS A 387 29.88 3.73 -60.77
CA HIS A 387 28.57 4.36 -60.96
C HIS A 387 27.48 3.90 -59.98
N LYS A 388 26.57 4.84 -59.69
CA LYS A 388 25.38 4.69 -58.85
C LYS A 388 24.31 3.82 -59.54
N GLY A 389 23.59 2.99 -58.78
CA GLY A 389 22.44 2.22 -59.27
C GLY A 389 21.49 1.83 -58.14
N ARG A 390 20.19 2.06 -58.34
CA ARG A 390 19.10 1.73 -57.39
C ARG A 390 19.03 0.21 -57.13
N TYR A 391 18.78 -0.18 -55.89
CA TYR A 391 18.24 -1.50 -55.57
C TYR A 391 16.71 -1.44 -55.41
N SER A 392 16.00 -2.34 -56.10
CA SER A 392 14.64 -2.76 -55.77
C SER A 392 14.69 -4.28 -55.56
N PRO A 393 14.14 -4.83 -54.47
CA PRO A 393 14.20 -6.28 -54.24
C PRO A 393 13.30 -7.05 -55.22
N SER A 394 13.88 -8.03 -55.92
CA SER A 394 13.13 -9.02 -56.67
C SER A 394 12.59 -10.11 -55.71
N TYR A 395 11.27 -10.31 -55.70
CA TYR A 395 10.63 -11.41 -54.98
C TYR A 395 11.14 -12.76 -55.49
N MET A 396 11.59 -13.63 -54.58
CA MET A 396 11.84 -15.04 -54.86
C MET A 396 10.61 -15.85 -54.43
N GLN A 397 9.89 -16.45 -55.39
CA GLN A 397 8.72 -17.28 -55.09
C GLN A 397 9.14 -18.62 -54.48
N LEU A 398 8.66 -18.93 -53.28
CA LEU A 398 8.63 -20.31 -52.78
C LEU A 398 7.42 -21.04 -53.37
N GLN A 399 7.64 -22.12 -54.11
CA GLN A 399 6.56 -23.04 -54.47
C GLN A 399 6.31 -24.02 -53.32
N VAL A 400 5.16 -23.89 -52.67
CA VAL A 400 4.64 -24.91 -51.75
C VAL A 400 3.78 -25.89 -52.56
N HIS A 401 4.18 -27.16 -52.62
CA HIS A 401 3.28 -28.23 -53.07
C HIS A 401 2.38 -28.63 -51.89
N THR A 402 1.08 -28.41 -52.04
CA THR A 402 0.05 -29.01 -51.17
C THR A 402 -0.74 -30.04 -51.98
N ASN A 403 -1.15 -31.12 -51.33
CA ASN A 403 -1.86 -32.22 -51.98
C ASN A 403 -3.33 -31.87 -52.26
N GLU A 404 -3.85 -32.53 -53.29
CA GLU A 404 -5.11 -32.26 -53.99
C GLU A 404 -6.35 -32.08 -53.09
N THR A 405 -7.06 -30.98 -53.32
CA THR A 405 -8.52 -30.88 -53.13
C THR A 405 -9.10 -30.02 -54.24
N GLN A 406 -10.12 -30.51 -54.95
CA GLN A 406 -10.71 -29.80 -56.11
C GLN A 406 -11.77 -28.82 -55.64
N ALA A 407 -11.57 -27.53 -55.94
CA ALA A 407 -12.62 -26.51 -55.89
C ALA A 407 -13.07 -26.19 -57.32
N THR A 408 -14.39 -26.08 -57.55
CA THR A 408 -14.96 -25.62 -58.83
C THR A 408 -15.50 -24.19 -58.70
N TRP A 409 -15.49 -23.46 -59.81
CA TRP A 409 -15.75 -22.01 -59.85
C TRP A 409 -17.03 -21.74 -60.65
N GLU A 410 -18.09 -21.25 -59.99
CA GLU A 410 -19.23 -20.61 -60.64
C GLU A 410 -19.69 -19.36 -59.87
N GLY A 411 -20.23 -18.37 -60.57
CA GLY A 411 -21.11 -17.34 -59.98
C GLY A 411 -20.49 -16.25 -59.09
N GLY A 412 -19.20 -16.30 -58.74
CA GLY A 412 -18.55 -15.19 -58.01
C GLY A 412 -18.74 -15.18 -56.48
N SER A 413 -18.98 -16.35 -55.86
CA SER A 413 -18.81 -16.53 -54.42
C SER A 413 -18.33 -17.95 -54.11
N LEU A 414 -17.46 -18.07 -53.11
CA LEU A 414 -16.95 -19.35 -52.64
C LEU A 414 -17.91 -19.90 -51.58
N VAL A 415 -18.67 -20.95 -51.92
CA VAL A 415 -19.49 -21.69 -50.96
C VAL A 415 -18.70 -22.93 -50.50
N LEU A 416 -18.53 -23.07 -49.19
CA LEU A 416 -17.97 -24.27 -48.55
C LEU A 416 -19.12 -25.01 -47.85
N ASP A 417 -19.60 -26.09 -48.45
CA ASP A 417 -20.54 -27.01 -47.81
C ASP A 417 -19.79 -27.95 -46.84
N THR A 418 -19.83 -27.64 -45.55
CA THR A 418 -19.65 -28.63 -44.47
C THR A 418 -20.44 -28.23 -43.23
N GLU A 419 -21.40 -29.07 -42.82
CA GLU A 419 -22.01 -28.98 -41.49
C GLU A 419 -20.95 -29.28 -40.42
N LEU A 420 -20.77 -28.36 -39.47
CA LEU A 420 -19.83 -28.53 -38.35
C LEU A 420 -20.61 -28.79 -37.05
N THR A 421 -20.31 -29.92 -36.41
CA THR A 421 -20.82 -30.26 -35.07
C THR A 421 -20.04 -29.53 -33.96
N PRO A 422 -20.64 -29.27 -32.78
CA PRO A 422 -20.08 -28.32 -31.79
C PRO A 422 -18.70 -28.63 -31.17
N GLU A 423 -18.13 -29.82 -31.36
CA GLU A 423 -16.85 -30.22 -30.72
C GLU A 423 -15.58 -29.77 -31.47
N SER A 424 -15.68 -29.18 -32.67
CA SER A 424 -14.49 -28.86 -33.49
C SER A 424 -13.97 -27.43 -33.42
N GLN A 425 -14.53 -26.53 -32.59
CA GLN A 425 -14.10 -25.12 -32.53
C GLN A 425 -12.90 -24.84 -31.60
N LEU A 426 -12.37 -25.83 -30.86
CA LEU A 426 -11.32 -25.58 -29.85
C LEU A 426 -9.85 -25.68 -30.35
N ASN A 427 -9.58 -26.18 -31.56
CA ASN A 427 -8.23 -26.61 -31.98
C ASN A 427 -7.67 -25.93 -33.26
N ALA A 428 -8.23 -24.82 -33.74
CA ALA A 428 -7.88 -24.23 -35.04
C ALA A 428 -6.85 -23.06 -35.00
N PHE A 429 -6.46 -22.57 -33.82
CA PHE A 429 -5.53 -21.42 -33.68
C PHE A 429 -4.33 -21.73 -32.79
N SER A 430 -3.48 -22.64 -33.24
CA SER A 430 -2.15 -22.89 -32.65
C SER A 430 -1.13 -23.30 -33.72
N GLY A 431 -0.30 -22.36 -34.15
CA GLY A 431 0.82 -22.60 -35.06
C GLY A 431 1.87 -21.50 -34.92
N PRO A 432 3.14 -21.83 -34.61
CA PRO A 432 4.19 -20.82 -34.42
C PRO A 432 4.67 -20.26 -35.77
N LEU A 433 4.75 -18.93 -35.86
CA LEU A 433 5.43 -18.24 -36.96
C LEU A 433 6.92 -18.12 -36.67
N GLU A 434 7.68 -19.18 -36.97
CA GLU A 434 9.15 -19.12 -36.96
C GLU A 434 9.67 -18.35 -38.18
N THR A 435 10.30 -17.19 -37.96
CA THR A 435 11.31 -16.62 -38.88
C THR A 435 12.32 -15.80 -38.08
N VAL A 436 13.32 -16.46 -37.51
CA VAL A 436 14.47 -15.79 -36.89
C VAL A 436 15.56 -15.62 -37.93
N VAL A 437 15.83 -14.38 -38.34
CA VAL A 437 17.04 -14.02 -39.09
C VAL A 437 18.07 -13.56 -38.07
N ALA A 438 18.98 -14.46 -37.70
CA ALA A 438 20.19 -14.09 -36.98
C ALA A 438 21.16 -13.39 -37.95
N LEU A 439 21.55 -12.16 -37.63
CA LEU A 439 22.70 -11.49 -38.24
C LEU A 439 23.82 -11.53 -37.20
N ASP A 440 24.88 -12.27 -37.50
CA ASP A 440 26.16 -12.09 -36.82
C ASP A 440 26.72 -10.71 -37.19
N SER A 441 27.30 -10.00 -36.22
CA SER A 441 28.14 -8.82 -36.45
C SER A 441 29.42 -8.98 -35.65
N ASP A 442 30.54 -8.94 -36.36
CA ASP A 442 31.89 -9.25 -35.86
C ASP A 442 32.39 -8.31 -34.76
N ASP A 443 33.40 -8.78 -34.03
CA ASP A 443 34.18 -8.02 -33.05
C ASP A 443 34.91 -6.83 -33.70
N ASP A 444 35.12 -5.73 -32.95
CA ASP A 444 36.24 -4.81 -33.17
C ASP A 444 36.67 -4.16 -31.83
N ASP A 445 37.97 -3.86 -31.72
CA ASP A 445 38.69 -3.56 -30.47
C ASP A 445 38.85 -2.03 -30.21
N GLY A 446 39.19 -1.63 -28.96
CA GLY A 446 40.13 -0.50 -28.77
C GLY A 446 39.85 0.59 -27.72
N GLU A 447 40.64 0.55 -26.64
CA GLU A 447 41.33 1.66 -25.92
C GLU A 447 40.57 2.73 -25.07
N ASP A 448 40.92 2.76 -23.76
CA ASP A 448 41.47 3.87 -22.93
C ASP A 448 40.97 5.33 -23.16
N ALA A 449 40.81 6.27 -22.20
CA ALA A 449 41.26 6.52 -20.80
C ALA A 449 40.34 7.66 -20.23
N THR A 450 40.34 8.16 -18.98
CA THR A 450 41.06 8.02 -17.67
C THR A 450 40.00 8.38 -16.59
N GLY A 451 40.08 8.03 -15.29
CA GLY A 451 41.10 8.36 -14.30
C GLY A 451 40.74 9.65 -13.52
N ASN A 452 40.26 9.49 -12.27
CA ASN A 452 40.58 10.34 -11.13
C ASN A 452 40.04 9.68 -9.84
N GLU A 453 40.98 9.31 -8.97
CA GLU A 453 40.76 8.86 -7.59
C GLU A 453 40.60 10.09 -6.67
N ASP A 454 40.08 9.87 -5.45
CA ASP A 454 40.72 10.25 -4.17
C ASP A 454 39.69 10.30 -3.01
N ASP A 455 40.16 9.93 -1.81
CA ASP A 455 39.59 10.08 -0.46
C ASP A 455 38.55 9.04 0.03
N ASP A 456 39.03 7.81 0.30
CA ASP A 456 39.40 7.28 1.65
C ASP A 456 38.48 7.62 2.85
N ASP A 457 38.27 6.81 3.90
CA ASP A 457 38.59 5.40 4.22
C ASP A 457 37.75 5.01 5.47
N ASP A 458 37.49 3.71 5.69
CA ASP A 458 37.47 3.07 7.02
C ASP A 458 37.28 1.54 6.84
N ASP A 459 38.39 0.79 6.91
CA ASP A 459 38.46 -0.66 6.71
C ASP A 459 37.92 -1.49 7.89
N GLU A 460 37.18 -2.58 7.61
CA GLU A 460 37.22 -3.82 8.44
C GLU A 460 37.18 -5.07 7.54
N ASP A 461 38.37 -5.65 7.30
CA ASP A 461 38.70 -7.01 6.81
C ASP A 461 37.56 -7.91 6.24
N ASP A 462 37.28 -7.81 4.94
CA ASP A 462 36.61 -8.88 4.18
C ASP A 462 37.65 -9.88 3.63
N GLN A 463 37.51 -11.17 3.97
CA GLN A 463 38.29 -12.24 3.34
C GLN A 463 37.72 -12.56 1.96
N GLU A 464 38.51 -12.35 0.92
CA GLU A 464 38.21 -12.78 -0.45
C GLU A 464 38.15 -14.31 -0.55
N ASP A 465 36.95 -14.89 -0.38
CA ASP A 465 36.67 -16.24 -0.86
C ASP A 465 36.58 -16.20 -2.41
N GLU A 466 37.69 -16.57 -3.09
CA GLU A 466 37.71 -16.85 -4.53
C GLU A 466 36.73 -17.98 -4.87
N ASP A 467 35.48 -17.61 -5.17
CA ASP A 467 34.43 -18.54 -5.56
C ASP A 467 34.70 -19.05 -6.98
N GLY A 468 35.55 -20.08 -7.06
CA GLY A 468 36.07 -20.63 -8.30
C GLY A 468 34.95 -21.05 -9.26
N ILE A 469 34.82 -20.33 -10.38
CA ILE A 469 33.88 -20.64 -11.46
C ILE A 469 34.28 -21.97 -12.12
N SER A 470 33.87 -23.08 -11.50
CA SER A 470 33.86 -24.37 -12.15
C SER A 470 32.76 -24.31 -13.22
N GLY A 471 33.18 -24.31 -14.49
CA GLY A 471 32.29 -24.24 -15.64
C GLY A 471 31.44 -25.50 -15.78
N GLU A 472 30.37 -25.60 -14.98
CA GLU A 472 29.39 -26.66 -15.09
C GLU A 472 28.64 -26.52 -16.43
N LYS A 473 29.15 -27.22 -17.44
CA LYS A 473 28.45 -27.41 -18.72
C LYS A 473 27.20 -28.25 -18.46
N ARG A 474 26.12 -27.60 -18.00
CA ARG A 474 24.79 -28.19 -17.91
C ARG A 474 24.43 -28.78 -19.26
N LYS A 475 24.30 -30.11 -19.31
CA LYS A 475 23.73 -30.80 -20.46
C LYS A 475 22.27 -30.38 -20.57
N ILE A 476 21.97 -29.43 -21.44
CA ILE A 476 20.64 -29.31 -22.03
C ILE A 476 20.41 -30.64 -22.75
N ASP A 477 19.52 -31.49 -22.24
CA ASP A 477 19.15 -32.72 -22.95
C ASP A 477 18.21 -32.34 -24.09
N VAL A 478 18.78 -32.14 -25.28
CA VAL A 478 18.12 -31.69 -26.53
C VAL A 478 17.17 -32.76 -27.11
N ARG A 479 16.46 -33.48 -26.23
CA ARG A 479 15.65 -34.69 -26.48
C ARG A 479 14.32 -34.69 -25.76
N LYS A 480 14.16 -33.87 -24.72
CA LYS A 480 12.85 -33.54 -24.18
C LYS A 480 12.41 -32.20 -24.75
N THR A 481 11.21 -32.18 -25.32
CA THR A 481 10.46 -30.94 -25.51
C THR A 481 10.05 -30.40 -24.13
N PRO A 482 9.81 -29.08 -23.98
CA PRO A 482 9.26 -28.53 -22.74
C PRO A 482 7.95 -29.22 -22.34
N GLY A 483 7.75 -29.41 -21.04
CA GLY A 483 6.44 -29.73 -20.48
C GLY A 483 5.65 -28.46 -20.16
N VAL A 484 4.41 -28.61 -19.71
CA VAL A 484 3.55 -27.49 -19.28
C VAL A 484 3.02 -27.75 -17.88
N LEU A 485 3.18 -26.76 -17.00
CA LEU A 485 2.49 -26.71 -15.72
C LEU A 485 1.26 -25.80 -15.86
N THR A 486 0.09 -26.31 -15.49
CA THR A 486 -1.11 -25.47 -15.37
C THR A 486 -1.26 -25.02 -13.92
N LEU A 487 -1.35 -23.72 -13.70
CA LEU A 487 -1.43 -23.06 -12.40
C LEU A 487 -2.88 -22.68 -12.06
N ASP A 488 -3.17 -22.48 -10.79
CA ASP A 488 -4.51 -22.18 -10.26
C ASP A 488 -4.97 -20.73 -10.44
N ILE A 489 -4.02 -19.80 -10.59
CA ILE A 489 -4.24 -18.37 -10.79
C ILE A 489 -3.38 -17.93 -11.97
N PRO A 490 -3.93 -17.15 -12.93
CA PRO A 490 -3.15 -16.66 -14.06
C PRO A 490 -1.87 -15.92 -13.70
N THR A 491 -0.95 -15.86 -14.65
CA THR A 491 0.19 -14.95 -14.65
C THR A 491 -0.32 -13.51 -14.70
N VAL A 492 0.27 -12.63 -13.88
CA VAL A 492 -0.02 -11.18 -13.89
C VAL A 492 1.19 -10.33 -14.27
N MET A 493 2.25 -11.00 -14.71
CA MET A 493 3.47 -10.45 -15.28
C MET A 493 3.86 -11.40 -16.41
N ASN A 494 4.26 -10.85 -17.55
CA ASN A 494 4.72 -11.64 -18.68
C ASN A 494 6.11 -12.23 -18.40
N MET A 495 6.48 -13.25 -19.15
CA MET A 495 7.83 -13.83 -19.09
C MET A 495 8.43 -13.79 -20.47
N ASP A 496 9.23 -12.76 -20.71
CA ASP A 496 10.03 -12.65 -21.90
C ASP A 496 11.48 -13.09 -21.58
N PRO A 497 12.01 -14.15 -22.23
CA PRO A 497 13.36 -14.65 -21.98
C PRO A 497 14.46 -13.65 -22.43
N TYR A 498 14.15 -12.64 -23.25
CA TYR A 498 15.10 -11.57 -23.58
C TYR A 498 15.28 -10.57 -22.44
N TYR A 499 14.18 -10.20 -21.77
CA TYR A 499 14.16 -9.22 -20.68
C TYR A 499 14.39 -9.82 -19.29
N GLY A 500 14.06 -11.09 -19.08
CA GLY A 500 14.24 -11.75 -17.79
C GLY A 500 14.66 -13.21 -17.88
N ARG A 501 14.75 -13.85 -16.72
CA ARG A 501 14.79 -15.29 -16.56
C ARG A 501 13.71 -15.67 -15.56
N SER A 502 12.74 -16.47 -16.00
CA SER A 502 11.74 -17.04 -15.11
C SER A 502 12.12 -18.47 -14.70
N VAL A 503 11.88 -18.79 -13.43
CA VAL A 503 12.08 -20.12 -12.86
C VAL A 503 10.88 -20.51 -12.01
N ILE A 504 10.70 -21.80 -11.77
CA ILE A 504 9.66 -22.31 -10.87
C ILE A 504 10.21 -23.45 -10.01
N TYR A 505 9.83 -23.47 -8.74
CA TYR A 505 10.36 -24.40 -7.75
C TYR A 505 9.34 -24.70 -6.64
N ASN A 506 9.45 -25.91 -6.06
CA ASN A 506 8.80 -26.23 -4.78
C ASN A 506 9.52 -25.46 -3.67
N PHE A 507 8.80 -25.06 -2.63
CA PHE A 507 9.37 -24.26 -1.54
C PHE A 507 8.89 -24.73 -0.16
N GLU A 508 9.73 -24.47 0.83
CA GLU A 508 9.37 -24.48 2.24
C GLU A 508 9.40 -23.03 2.76
N ARG A 509 8.76 -22.77 3.90
CA ARG A 509 8.73 -21.44 4.51
C ARG A 509 9.64 -21.41 5.73
N GLU A 510 10.42 -20.36 5.86
CA GLU A 510 11.35 -20.21 6.98
C GLU A 510 10.62 -20.08 8.33
N THR A 511 9.39 -19.53 8.33
CA THR A 511 8.59 -19.33 9.54
C THR A 511 7.17 -19.87 9.46
N SER A 512 6.61 -20.12 10.65
CA SER A 512 5.19 -20.45 10.82
C SER A 512 4.35 -19.21 10.55
N ILE A 513 3.52 -19.27 9.52
CA ILE A 513 2.62 -18.19 9.11
C ILE A 513 1.25 -18.36 9.78
N PRO A 514 0.79 -17.38 10.59
CA PRO A 514 -0.53 -17.41 11.18
C PRO A 514 -1.61 -17.34 10.10
N SER A 515 -2.63 -18.18 10.25
CA SER A 515 -3.74 -18.26 9.30
C SER A 515 -5.10 -18.27 9.99
N ASP A 516 -6.16 -17.83 9.30
CA ASP A 516 -7.49 -17.60 9.87
C ASP A 516 -7.46 -16.65 11.09
N VAL A 517 -6.68 -15.56 10.99
CA VAL A 517 -6.62 -14.50 12.00
C VAL A 517 -7.53 -13.34 11.61
N GLY A 518 -8.30 -12.81 12.57
CA GLY A 518 -9.31 -11.77 12.31
C GLY A 518 -9.29 -10.61 13.30
N VAL A 519 -9.58 -9.41 12.81
CA VAL A 519 -9.88 -8.22 13.62
C VAL A 519 -11.20 -7.63 13.11
N GLU A 520 -12.25 -7.60 13.93
CA GLU A 520 -13.59 -7.26 13.45
C GLU A 520 -14.50 -6.50 14.44
N ASN A 521 -15.40 -5.66 13.90
CA ASN A 521 -16.50 -5.01 14.62
C ASN A 521 -16.05 -4.08 15.76
N LEU A 522 -15.11 -3.17 15.47
CA LEU A 522 -14.44 -2.27 16.43
C LEU A 522 -14.32 -0.84 15.88
N ALA A 523 -14.44 0.14 16.76
CA ALA A 523 -13.91 1.48 16.54
C ALA A 523 -12.46 1.57 17.06
N LEU A 524 -11.58 2.18 16.29
CA LEU A 524 -10.20 2.49 16.65
C LEU A 524 -10.03 4.01 16.64
N TRP A 525 -9.45 4.58 17.68
CA TRP A 525 -9.24 6.04 17.77
C TRP A 525 -7.82 6.35 18.25
N SER A 526 -7.15 7.30 17.60
CA SER A 526 -5.79 7.72 17.95
C SER A 526 -5.80 9.01 18.78
N GLU A 527 -5.16 9.00 19.95
CA GLU A 527 -4.96 10.19 20.79
C GLU A 527 -3.76 10.98 20.26
N TYR A 528 -4.00 12.22 19.82
CA TYR A 528 -3.00 13.12 19.22
C TYR A 528 -3.00 14.47 19.93
N ASP A 529 -1.97 15.29 19.70
CA ASP A 529 -1.92 16.68 20.19
C ASP A 529 -2.97 17.57 19.48
N PRO A 530 -4.06 18.01 20.16
CA PRO A 530 -5.15 18.76 19.52
C PRO A 530 -4.72 20.15 19.05
N ASP A 531 -3.64 20.72 19.59
CA ASP A 531 -3.08 22.00 19.13
C ASP A 531 -2.18 21.82 17.89
N ASN A 532 -1.97 20.58 17.42
CA ASN A 532 -1.10 20.23 16.30
C ASN A 532 -1.73 19.17 15.35
N MET A 533 -2.47 19.63 14.35
CA MET A 533 -3.02 18.77 13.27
C MET A 533 -1.96 18.09 12.36
N SER A 534 -0.67 18.34 12.62
CA SER A 534 0.47 17.66 11.99
C SER A 534 1.29 16.84 13.00
N ASP A 535 0.69 16.45 14.12
CA ASP A 535 1.30 15.48 15.03
C ASP A 535 1.59 14.16 14.30
N GLU A 536 2.64 13.48 14.74
CA GLU A 536 3.07 12.15 14.27
C GLU A 536 3.55 11.27 15.43
N ARG A 537 3.39 11.73 16.69
CA ARG A 537 3.74 11.03 17.93
C ARG A 537 2.54 10.28 18.51
N HIS A 538 1.76 9.64 17.66
CA HIS A 538 0.58 8.86 18.03
C HIS A 538 0.51 7.59 17.17
N GLY A 539 -0.67 6.98 17.05
CA GLY A 539 -0.88 5.78 16.25
C GLY A 539 -0.67 6.02 14.75
N TRP A 540 0.25 5.27 14.14
CA TRP A 540 0.61 5.31 12.73
C TRP A 540 -0.36 4.51 11.87
N PHE A 541 -0.12 3.22 11.61
CA PHE A 541 -1.14 2.34 11.00
C PHE A 541 -2.08 1.82 12.08
N ALA A 542 -3.39 1.93 11.82
CA ALA A 542 -4.43 1.38 12.68
C ALA A 542 -4.36 -0.17 12.74
N VAL A 543 -4.14 -0.82 11.60
CA VAL A 543 -3.90 -2.28 11.54
C VAL A 543 -2.79 -2.61 10.53
N MET A 544 -1.78 -3.35 11.00
CA MET A 544 -0.65 -3.86 10.23
C MET A 544 -0.76 -5.38 10.09
N ILE A 545 -0.85 -5.89 8.86
CA ILE A 545 -0.99 -7.32 8.54
C ILE A 545 0.21 -7.74 7.69
N ASP A 546 1.04 -8.67 8.15
CA ASP A 546 2.16 -9.17 7.35
C ASP A 546 2.47 -10.63 7.71
N HIS A 547 3.13 -11.38 6.81
CA HIS A 547 3.47 -12.80 6.98
C HIS A 547 2.28 -13.64 7.52
N CYS A 548 1.09 -13.35 7.00
CA CYS A 548 -0.20 -13.87 7.45
C CYS A 548 -1.03 -14.38 6.26
N GLU A 549 -1.82 -15.45 6.44
CA GLU A 549 -2.57 -16.08 5.36
C GLU A 549 -4.04 -16.31 5.65
N HIS A 550 -4.92 -16.03 4.69
CA HIS A 550 -6.37 -16.13 4.92
C HIS A 550 -6.76 -15.33 6.18
N CYS A 551 -6.35 -14.06 6.24
CA CYS A 551 -6.66 -13.17 7.37
C CYS A 551 -7.66 -12.10 6.94
N TRP A 552 -8.35 -11.50 7.90
CA TRP A 552 -9.32 -10.44 7.59
C TRP A 552 -9.34 -9.30 8.59
N VAL A 553 -9.71 -8.12 8.08
CA VAL A 553 -10.10 -6.96 8.86
C VAL A 553 -11.48 -6.54 8.36
N ALA A 554 -12.48 -6.49 9.24
CA ALA A 554 -13.87 -6.33 8.82
C ALA A 554 -14.67 -5.42 9.75
N ASP A 555 -15.43 -4.48 9.19
CA ASP A 555 -16.29 -3.56 9.94
C ASP A 555 -15.50 -2.78 11.00
N ILE A 556 -14.38 -2.18 10.58
CA ILE A 556 -13.51 -1.34 11.41
C ILE A 556 -13.68 0.11 11.01
N LYS A 557 -13.91 0.98 12.01
CA LYS A 557 -13.82 2.43 11.84
C LYS A 557 -12.56 2.93 12.54
N ALA A 558 -11.62 3.52 11.82
CA ALA A 558 -10.40 4.11 12.39
C ALA A 558 -10.36 5.62 12.18
N THR A 559 -10.11 6.36 13.26
CA THR A 559 -10.12 7.84 13.30
C THR A 559 -8.81 8.37 13.89
N ASN A 560 -8.31 9.50 13.37
CA ASN A 560 -7.10 10.21 13.82
C ASN A 560 -5.76 9.49 13.63
N PHE A 561 -5.71 8.30 13.01
CA PHE A 561 -4.45 7.62 12.72
C PHE A 561 -3.69 8.29 11.56
N VAL A 562 -2.35 8.24 11.56
CA VAL A 562 -1.52 8.73 10.43
C VAL A 562 -1.83 7.96 9.15
N SER A 563 -2.23 6.68 9.25
CA SER A 563 -2.54 5.79 8.13
C SER A 563 -3.52 4.68 8.56
N GLY A 564 -4.17 4.04 7.59
CA GLY A 564 -5.24 3.08 7.84
C GLY A 564 -4.75 1.64 8.03
N ILE A 565 -5.12 0.78 7.09
CA ILE A 565 -4.89 -0.66 7.14
C ILE A 565 -3.88 -1.05 6.04
N LYS A 566 -2.87 -1.83 6.42
CA LYS A 566 -1.83 -2.33 5.51
C LYS A 566 -1.74 -3.85 5.52
N ALA A 567 -1.74 -4.44 4.33
CA ALA A 567 -1.34 -5.84 4.09
C ALA A 567 0.05 -5.87 3.43
N GLY A 568 1.10 -6.06 4.23
CA GLY A 568 2.51 -6.05 3.82
C GLY A 568 2.96 -7.28 3.00
N PRO A 569 4.22 -7.29 2.52
CA PRO A 569 4.67 -8.17 1.43
C PRO A 569 4.58 -9.67 1.66
N GLY A 570 4.66 -10.16 2.90
CA GLY A 570 4.52 -11.59 3.21
C GLY A 570 3.08 -12.05 3.38
N SER A 571 2.11 -11.15 3.37
CA SER A 571 0.69 -11.49 3.47
C SER A 571 0.13 -12.11 2.19
N LYS A 572 -0.73 -13.12 2.32
CA LYS A 572 -1.49 -13.69 1.19
C LYS A 572 -2.97 -13.94 1.54
N HIS A 573 -3.86 -13.79 0.55
CA HIS A 573 -5.30 -14.01 0.74
C HIS A 573 -5.93 -13.19 1.89
N VAL A 574 -5.56 -11.91 2.00
CA VAL A 574 -6.14 -10.99 2.99
C VAL A 574 -7.41 -10.36 2.45
N THR A 575 -8.46 -10.26 3.27
CA THR A 575 -9.64 -9.43 2.97
C THR A 575 -9.78 -8.28 3.95
N ILE A 576 -9.84 -7.06 3.44
CA ILE A 576 -10.26 -5.86 4.17
C ILE A 576 -11.65 -5.52 3.65
N GLN A 577 -12.67 -5.48 4.50
CA GLN A 577 -14.04 -5.19 4.05
C GLN A 577 -14.84 -4.32 5.02
N ASP A 578 -15.74 -3.51 4.46
CA ASP A 578 -16.70 -2.71 5.23
C ASP A 578 -16.03 -1.76 6.24
N CYS A 579 -14.80 -1.31 5.96
CA CYS A 579 -14.02 -0.42 6.83
C CYS A 579 -14.16 1.06 6.46
N GLU A 580 -13.95 1.94 7.44
CA GLU A 580 -13.88 3.40 7.28
C GLU A 580 -12.59 3.91 7.91
N ILE A 581 -11.73 4.61 7.17
CA ILE A 581 -10.53 5.29 7.70
C ILE A 581 -10.70 6.79 7.46
N ILE A 582 -10.86 7.57 8.53
CA ILE A 582 -11.26 8.97 8.44
C ILE A 582 -10.38 9.89 9.28
N GLU A 583 -10.39 11.18 8.93
CA GLU A 583 -9.80 12.27 9.74
C GLU A 583 -8.34 12.01 10.15
N PRO A 584 -7.42 11.65 9.21
CA PRO A 584 -6.04 11.37 9.54
C PRO A 584 -5.29 12.62 10.06
N VAL A 585 -4.62 12.47 11.19
CA VAL A 585 -3.70 13.48 11.74
C VAL A 585 -2.28 13.13 11.30
N SER A 586 -1.65 14.06 10.58
CA SER A 586 -0.25 14.00 10.12
C SER A 586 0.05 15.22 9.23
N LEU A 587 1.32 15.43 8.87
CA LEU A 587 1.68 16.23 7.70
C LEU A 587 0.91 15.71 6.46
N ARG A 588 0.14 16.59 5.80
CA ARG A 588 -0.85 16.23 4.76
C ARG A 588 -0.23 15.75 3.45
N SER A 589 0.88 16.36 3.00
CA SER A 589 1.46 16.12 1.67
C SER A 589 2.75 15.31 1.68
N GLU A 590 3.30 15.01 2.86
CA GLU A 590 4.59 14.33 3.00
C GLU A 590 4.52 12.82 2.71
N GLY A 591 5.57 12.31 2.07
CA GLY A 591 5.66 10.89 1.73
C GLY A 591 5.70 9.99 2.97
N GLY A 592 5.06 8.81 2.89
CA GLY A 592 5.02 7.85 3.99
C GLY A 592 3.88 8.05 5.02
N ARG A 593 2.97 9.00 4.79
CA ARG A 593 1.77 9.22 5.61
C ARG A 593 0.49 9.10 4.78
N ARG A 594 -0.64 8.97 5.48
CA ARG A 594 -2.02 8.96 4.95
C ARG A 594 -2.23 7.91 3.86
N TYR A 595 -1.74 6.71 4.11
CA TYR A 595 -1.95 5.51 3.28
C TYR A 595 -3.13 4.72 3.88
N MET A 596 -4.31 4.78 3.27
CA MET A 596 -5.54 4.28 3.93
C MET A 596 -5.76 2.77 3.74
N TYR A 597 -5.65 2.29 2.51
CA TYR A 597 -5.75 0.88 2.17
C TYR A 597 -4.56 0.49 1.32
N MET A 598 -3.56 -0.14 1.96
CA MET A 598 -2.30 -0.49 1.31
C MET A 598 -2.19 -2.01 1.10
N LEU A 599 -2.16 -2.46 -0.16
CA LEU A 599 -1.83 -3.85 -0.51
C LEU A 599 -0.39 -3.93 -1.04
N GLN A 600 0.47 -4.70 -0.37
CA GLN A 600 1.81 -5.08 -0.81
C GLN A 600 2.03 -6.59 -0.90
N GLY A 601 1.21 -7.38 -0.20
CA GLY A 601 1.14 -8.84 -0.33
C GLY A 601 0.49 -9.29 -1.65
N GLN A 602 0.10 -10.57 -1.72
CA GLN A 602 -0.50 -11.19 -2.92
C GLN A 602 -1.92 -11.68 -2.65
N MET A 603 -2.78 -11.65 -3.66
CA MET A 603 -4.17 -12.14 -3.58
C MET A 603 -4.99 -11.43 -2.48
N GLY A 604 -4.69 -10.16 -2.21
CA GLY A 604 -5.43 -9.28 -1.33
C GLY A 604 -6.70 -8.72 -1.99
N LEU A 605 -7.71 -8.47 -1.17
CA LEU A 605 -9.01 -7.91 -1.56
C LEU A 605 -9.41 -6.80 -0.58
N VAL A 606 -9.58 -5.58 -1.09
CA VAL A 606 -10.24 -4.47 -0.39
C VAL A 606 -11.62 -4.29 -1.00
N LYS A 607 -12.69 -4.30 -0.21
CA LYS A 607 -14.07 -4.11 -0.71
C LYS A 607 -14.98 -3.30 0.20
N ARG A 608 -15.83 -2.44 -0.36
CA ARG A 608 -16.80 -1.61 0.39
C ARG A 608 -16.14 -0.79 1.49
N CYS A 609 -14.98 -0.24 1.18
CA CYS A 609 -14.18 0.55 2.09
C CYS A 609 -14.33 2.05 1.79
N PHE A 610 -14.17 2.88 2.82
CA PHE A 610 -14.25 4.33 2.72
C PHE A 610 -12.99 5.02 3.29
N ALA A 611 -12.57 6.11 2.67
CA ALA A 611 -11.44 6.94 3.11
C ALA A 611 -11.73 8.45 3.00
N THR A 612 -11.21 9.25 3.94
CA THR A 612 -11.19 10.73 3.81
C THR A 612 -9.78 11.30 3.95
N ASP A 613 -9.56 12.44 3.28
CA ASP A 613 -8.39 13.34 3.48
C ASP A 613 -7.03 12.64 3.34
N ALA A 614 -7.01 11.61 2.49
CA ALA A 614 -5.88 10.74 2.28
C ALA A 614 -4.77 11.42 1.48
N ARG A 615 -3.57 10.82 1.53
CA ARG A 615 -2.54 11.05 0.51
C ARG A 615 -2.64 9.98 -0.56
N HIS A 616 -2.78 8.71 -0.16
CA HIS A 616 -3.15 7.62 -1.07
C HIS A 616 -4.22 6.76 -0.37
N ASP A 617 -5.42 6.71 -0.93
CA ASP A 617 -6.55 5.98 -0.37
C ASP A 617 -6.50 4.49 -0.71
N PHE A 618 -6.47 4.13 -1.99
CA PHE A 618 -6.43 2.76 -2.51
C PHE A 618 -5.16 2.55 -3.31
N MET A 619 -4.16 1.91 -2.70
CA MET A 619 -2.81 1.95 -3.26
C MET A 619 -1.96 0.68 -3.06
N THR A 620 -1.00 0.49 -3.96
CA THR A 620 0.00 -0.58 -3.86
C THR A 620 1.41 -0.04 -3.73
N GLY A 621 2.20 -0.63 -2.83
CA GLY A 621 3.57 -0.21 -2.59
C GLY A 621 4.58 -0.80 -3.57
N SER A 622 5.85 -0.54 -3.31
CA SER A 622 6.97 -0.99 -4.15
C SER A 622 6.97 -2.52 -4.31
N LYS A 623 7.10 -2.99 -5.55
CA LYS A 623 7.29 -4.40 -5.96
C LYS A 623 6.18 -5.34 -5.51
N THR A 624 4.95 -4.84 -5.51
CA THR A 624 3.75 -5.61 -5.18
C THR A 624 3.46 -6.66 -6.26
N ALA A 625 3.47 -7.94 -5.88
CA ALA A 625 3.17 -9.07 -6.75
C ALA A 625 1.68 -9.44 -6.69
N GLY A 626 0.95 -9.29 -7.79
CA GLY A 626 -0.49 -9.58 -7.84
C GLY A 626 -0.86 -11.07 -8.08
N PRO A 627 -2.16 -11.36 -8.34
CA PRO A 627 -3.25 -10.38 -8.45
C PRO A 627 -3.61 -9.76 -7.10
N ASN A 628 -4.05 -8.51 -7.09
CA ASN A 628 -4.72 -7.85 -5.95
C ASN A 628 -5.90 -7.03 -6.47
N VAL A 629 -6.94 -6.85 -5.63
CA VAL A 629 -8.18 -6.16 -6.03
C VAL A 629 -8.58 -5.10 -5.00
N PHE A 630 -8.93 -3.92 -5.50
CA PHE A 630 -9.74 -2.92 -4.81
C PHE A 630 -11.09 -2.86 -5.55
N VAL A 631 -12.20 -3.09 -4.85
CA VAL A 631 -13.54 -3.10 -5.47
C VAL A 631 -14.59 -2.34 -4.66
N ASP A 632 -15.54 -1.68 -5.32
CA ASP A 632 -16.72 -1.04 -4.69
C ASP A 632 -16.33 -0.12 -3.51
N SER A 633 -15.39 0.80 -3.68
CA SER A 633 -14.84 1.60 -2.57
C SER A 633 -14.63 3.07 -2.97
N ASP A 634 -14.89 3.98 -2.02
CA ASP A 634 -14.95 5.43 -2.22
C ASP A 634 -13.87 6.14 -1.37
N GLY A 635 -13.12 7.07 -1.95
CA GLY A 635 -12.14 7.92 -1.27
C GLY A 635 -12.38 9.39 -1.61
N ILE A 636 -12.44 10.27 -0.61
CA ILE A 636 -12.80 11.68 -0.81
C ILE A 636 -11.72 12.64 -0.28
N ARG A 637 -11.54 13.77 -0.96
CA ARG A 637 -10.55 14.83 -0.63
C ARG A 637 -9.10 14.34 -0.54
N ALA A 638 -8.75 13.26 -1.26
CA ALA A 638 -7.38 12.79 -1.35
C ALA A 638 -6.49 13.82 -2.06
N ASN A 639 -5.34 14.18 -1.49
CA ASN A 639 -4.43 15.18 -2.08
C ASN A 639 -3.35 14.57 -3.00
N ASN A 640 -3.48 13.29 -3.32
CA ASN A 640 -2.63 12.56 -4.25
C ASN A 640 -3.36 11.30 -4.73
N ASP A 641 -2.70 10.54 -5.60
CA ASP A 641 -3.37 9.60 -6.47
C ASP A 641 -3.66 8.23 -5.83
N ALA A 642 -4.91 7.76 -5.94
CA ALA A 642 -5.20 6.33 -5.97
C ALA A 642 -4.37 5.66 -7.07
N GLY A 643 -4.10 4.35 -6.92
CA GLY A 643 -3.29 3.59 -7.87
C GLY A 643 -1.95 3.09 -7.30
N PRO A 644 -1.07 2.55 -8.16
CA PRO A 644 0.27 2.15 -7.73
C PRO A 644 1.10 3.38 -7.34
N HIS A 645 1.58 3.41 -6.09
CA HIS A 645 2.28 4.57 -5.55
C HIS A 645 3.77 4.59 -5.88
N ASP A 646 4.45 3.44 -5.78
CA ASP A 646 5.92 3.37 -5.77
C ASP A 646 6.51 2.87 -7.09
N ARG A 647 7.05 1.65 -7.12
CA ARG A 647 7.86 1.10 -8.20
C ARG A 647 7.37 -0.30 -8.54
N TRP A 648 6.98 -0.51 -9.78
CA TRP A 648 6.64 -1.81 -10.39
C TRP A 648 5.72 -2.73 -9.55
N ALA A 649 4.50 -2.30 -9.26
CA ALA A 649 3.41 -3.21 -8.94
C ALA A 649 2.94 -3.99 -10.19
N THR A 650 2.36 -5.17 -10.02
CA THR A 650 1.87 -6.01 -11.14
C THR A 650 0.49 -6.57 -10.88
N GLY A 651 -0.39 -6.59 -11.88
CA GLY A 651 -1.67 -7.29 -11.79
C GLY A 651 -2.64 -6.72 -10.77
N ILE A 652 -2.94 -5.43 -10.82
CA ILE A 652 -3.85 -4.79 -9.87
C ILE A 652 -5.16 -4.43 -10.58
N LEU A 653 -6.28 -4.90 -10.06
CA LEU A 653 -7.62 -4.50 -10.49
C LEU A 653 -8.17 -3.45 -9.52
N TYR A 654 -8.53 -2.30 -10.07
CA TYR A 654 -9.39 -1.31 -9.44
C TYR A 654 -10.75 -1.40 -10.14
N ASP A 655 -11.81 -1.68 -9.39
CA ASP A 655 -13.12 -2.03 -9.95
C ASP A 655 -14.23 -1.27 -9.22
N ASN A 656 -14.90 -0.33 -9.90
CA ASN A 656 -15.83 0.61 -9.28
C ASN A 656 -15.18 1.33 -8.07
N ILE A 657 -14.00 1.90 -8.30
CA ILE A 657 -13.27 2.75 -7.34
C ILE A 657 -13.49 4.22 -7.70
N HIS A 658 -13.84 5.01 -6.69
CA HIS A 658 -13.87 6.48 -6.75
C HIS A 658 -12.77 7.05 -5.86
N SER A 659 -12.02 8.02 -6.36
CA SER A 659 -11.06 8.81 -5.59
C SER A 659 -11.06 10.26 -6.09
N HIS A 660 -10.57 11.20 -5.29
CA HIS A 660 -10.35 12.57 -5.79
C HIS A 660 -9.33 12.61 -6.95
N ASP A 661 -8.29 11.77 -6.89
CA ASP A 661 -7.25 11.65 -7.91
C ASP A 661 -6.86 10.16 -8.11
N PHE A 662 -6.57 9.73 -9.34
CA PHE A 662 -6.21 8.33 -9.65
C PHE A 662 -5.27 8.29 -10.84
N ASN A 663 -4.08 7.69 -10.73
CA ASN A 663 -3.16 7.56 -11.87
C ASN A 663 -2.49 6.18 -11.93
N VAL A 664 -2.13 5.72 -13.13
CA VAL A 664 -1.25 4.55 -13.35
C VAL A 664 -0.22 4.96 -14.39
N ARG A 665 0.98 5.36 -13.95
CA ARG A 665 1.90 6.11 -14.83
C ARG A 665 3.39 5.95 -14.51
N ASN A 666 4.22 6.49 -15.40
CA ASN A 666 5.62 6.77 -15.11
C ASN A 666 5.71 7.98 -14.17
N ARG A 667 6.31 7.77 -12.99
CA ARG A 667 6.53 8.78 -11.95
C ARG A 667 7.97 9.32 -11.97
N GLY A 668 8.83 8.77 -12.83
CA GLY A 668 10.21 9.24 -13.05
C GLY A 668 10.99 9.51 -11.77
N TRP A 669 11.44 10.76 -11.57
CA TRP A 669 12.24 11.16 -10.41
C TRP A 669 11.49 11.33 -9.10
N MET A 670 10.16 11.19 -9.09
CA MET A 670 9.36 11.32 -7.87
C MET A 670 9.83 10.35 -6.77
N GLY A 671 9.62 10.74 -5.52
CA GLY A 671 10.16 10.03 -4.36
C GLY A 671 11.68 10.01 -4.33
N SER A 672 12.25 8.90 -4.82
CA SER A 672 13.68 8.62 -4.92
C SER A 672 14.07 7.99 -6.28
N GLY A 673 13.36 8.34 -7.36
CA GLY A 673 13.43 7.61 -8.64
C GLY A 673 12.39 6.50 -8.71
N GLN A 674 11.11 6.86 -8.55
CA GLN A 674 10.01 5.89 -8.60
C GLN A 674 9.89 5.20 -9.96
N GLY A 675 10.15 5.87 -11.08
CA GLY A 675 10.04 5.28 -12.43
C GLY A 675 8.62 4.79 -12.72
N TRP A 676 8.48 3.65 -13.40
CA TRP A 676 7.17 3.05 -13.68
C TRP A 676 6.51 2.50 -12.41
N ALA A 677 5.33 3.03 -12.08
CA ALA A 677 4.61 2.66 -10.87
C ALA A 677 4.07 1.22 -10.91
N GLY A 678 3.58 0.77 -12.08
CA GLY A 678 3.08 -0.59 -12.24
C GLY A 678 2.67 -0.97 -13.67
N ALA A 679 2.40 -2.25 -13.86
CA ALA A 679 2.10 -2.89 -15.14
C ALA A 679 0.96 -3.91 -15.03
N PHE A 680 0.28 -4.19 -16.15
CA PHE A 680 -0.81 -5.16 -16.24
C PHE A 680 -1.96 -4.85 -15.26
N HIS A 681 -2.23 -3.56 -15.06
CA HIS A 681 -3.31 -3.06 -14.23
C HIS A 681 -4.60 -2.92 -15.04
N VAL A 682 -5.73 -3.00 -14.35
CA VAL A 682 -7.06 -2.78 -14.91
C VAL A 682 -7.78 -1.75 -14.04
N ALA A 683 -8.18 -0.63 -14.64
CA ALA A 683 -9.13 0.30 -14.06
C ALA A 683 -10.49 0.08 -14.73
N TYR A 684 -11.46 -0.46 -13.99
CA TYR A 684 -12.76 -0.89 -14.49
C TYR A 684 -13.87 -0.10 -13.81
N ARG A 685 -14.63 0.70 -14.56
CA ARG A 685 -15.73 1.56 -14.06
C ARG A 685 -15.34 2.51 -12.95
N CYS A 686 -14.06 2.88 -12.89
CA CYS A 686 -13.54 3.80 -11.89
C CYS A 686 -13.87 5.26 -12.23
N SER A 687 -13.71 6.16 -11.26
CA SER A 687 -13.93 7.59 -11.45
C SER A 687 -12.93 8.45 -10.67
N ALA A 688 -12.72 9.69 -11.13
CA ALA A 688 -11.97 10.69 -10.37
C ALA A 688 -12.49 12.12 -10.55
N ASP A 689 -12.28 12.96 -9.53
CA ASP A 689 -12.71 14.36 -9.50
C ASP A 689 -11.81 15.27 -10.36
N VAL A 690 -10.49 15.03 -10.32
CA VAL A 690 -9.49 15.82 -11.07
C VAL A 690 -9.01 15.11 -12.35
N PRO A 691 -8.34 15.81 -13.28
CA PRO A 691 -7.80 15.15 -14.48
C PRO A 691 -6.76 14.06 -14.16
N VAL A 692 -6.84 12.93 -14.86
CA VAL A 692 -6.05 11.71 -14.59
C VAL A 692 -5.19 11.26 -15.76
N GLU A 693 -4.14 10.49 -15.44
CA GLU A 693 -3.15 9.97 -16.38
C GLU A 693 -2.97 8.44 -16.22
N PHE A 694 -3.24 7.70 -17.31
CA PHE A 694 -3.03 6.26 -17.41
C PHE A 694 -2.09 5.95 -18.59
N GLN A 695 -0.95 5.33 -18.32
CA GLN A 695 0.10 4.98 -19.27
C GLN A 695 0.43 3.48 -19.18
N SER A 696 0.94 2.89 -20.27
CA SER A 696 1.49 1.53 -20.32
C SER A 696 3.02 1.56 -20.35
N PRO A 697 3.72 0.79 -19.49
CA PRO A 697 5.16 0.59 -19.63
C PRO A 697 5.50 -0.15 -20.94
N PRO A 698 6.67 0.12 -21.56
CA PRO A 698 7.11 -0.62 -22.74
C PRO A 698 7.13 -2.14 -22.50
N GLY A 699 6.50 -2.90 -23.40
CA GLY A 699 6.36 -4.36 -23.29
C GLY A 699 5.23 -4.85 -22.35
N ALA A 700 4.43 -3.93 -21.82
CA ALA A 700 3.25 -4.21 -21.01
C ALA A 700 2.03 -3.44 -21.53
N THR A 701 0.85 -3.80 -21.03
CA THR A 701 -0.42 -3.11 -21.31
C THR A 701 -1.14 -2.85 -19.99
N ASN A 702 -1.56 -1.61 -19.76
CA ASN A 702 -2.55 -1.27 -18.73
C ASN A 702 -3.89 -1.01 -19.42
N TRP A 703 -4.99 -1.48 -18.83
CA TRP A 703 -6.34 -1.40 -19.39
C TRP A 703 -7.21 -0.43 -18.60
N VAL A 704 -7.95 0.43 -19.29
CA VAL A 704 -8.93 1.37 -18.71
C VAL A 704 -10.27 1.18 -19.42
N ILE A 705 -11.33 0.93 -18.66
CA ILE A 705 -12.63 0.46 -19.17
C ILE A 705 -13.75 1.23 -18.48
N ASP A 706 -14.57 1.98 -19.22
CA ASP A 706 -15.71 2.80 -18.72
C ASP A 706 -15.30 3.77 -17.59
N PHE A 707 -14.18 4.49 -17.76
CA PHE A 707 -13.70 5.44 -16.76
C PHE A 707 -14.52 6.75 -16.78
N GLN A 708 -14.96 7.21 -15.61
CA GLN A 708 -15.76 8.42 -15.43
C GLN A 708 -14.90 9.55 -14.84
N GLY A 709 -14.38 10.42 -15.69
CA GLY A 709 -13.60 11.60 -15.29
C GLY A 709 -12.89 12.23 -16.49
N ASN A 710 -12.12 13.29 -16.25
CA ASN A 710 -11.36 13.94 -17.30
C ASN A 710 -10.02 13.24 -17.51
N LEU A 711 -9.75 12.75 -18.72
CA LEU A 711 -8.40 12.35 -19.10
C LEU A 711 -7.56 13.62 -19.33
N GLY A 712 -6.39 13.71 -18.71
CA GLY A 712 -5.54 14.88 -18.82
C GLY A 712 -4.09 14.55 -18.55
N ARG A 713 -3.22 14.93 -19.50
CA ARG A 713 -1.77 14.83 -19.32
C ARG A 713 -1.36 15.74 -18.16
N LYS A 714 -1.01 15.14 -17.01
CA LYS A 714 -0.44 15.87 -15.89
C LYS A 714 0.92 16.43 -16.32
N SER A 715 1.31 17.57 -15.78
CA SER A 715 2.50 18.33 -16.23
C SER A 715 3.83 17.71 -15.77
N VAL A 716 3.99 16.39 -15.90
CA VAL A 716 5.20 15.67 -15.51
C VAL A 716 6.09 15.41 -16.73
N ASP A 717 7.40 15.52 -16.54
CA ASP A 717 8.41 15.45 -17.60
C ASP A 717 8.67 14.03 -18.15
N PHE A 718 7.73 13.09 -17.97
CA PHE A 718 7.93 11.66 -18.23
C PHE A 718 6.98 11.15 -19.29
N ASP A 719 7.50 10.95 -20.50
CA ASP A 719 6.78 10.28 -21.58
C ASP A 719 6.55 8.79 -21.28
N GLY A 720 5.45 8.27 -21.82
CA GLY A 720 5.02 6.88 -21.78
C GLY A 720 3.94 6.66 -22.84
N ASP A 721 3.81 5.44 -23.35
CA ASP A 721 2.67 5.09 -24.21
C ASP A 721 1.37 5.20 -23.39
N ASP A 722 0.27 5.67 -23.99
CA ASP A 722 -1.03 5.73 -23.31
C ASP A 722 -1.51 4.33 -22.88
N ALA A 723 -2.37 4.27 -21.86
CA ALA A 723 -3.08 3.04 -21.53
C ALA A 723 -4.04 2.61 -22.67
N THR A 724 -4.40 1.33 -22.70
CA THR A 724 -5.43 0.85 -23.63
C THR A 724 -6.82 1.18 -23.08
N PHE A 725 -7.42 2.23 -23.62
CA PHE A 725 -8.80 2.64 -23.34
C PHE A 725 -9.80 1.79 -24.14
N LEU A 726 -10.80 1.23 -23.45
CA LEU A 726 -11.82 0.36 -24.02
C LEU A 726 -13.20 0.82 -23.51
N ASP A 727 -13.76 1.83 -24.16
CA ASP A 727 -15.08 2.34 -23.80
C ASP A 727 -16.19 1.52 -24.48
N PRO A 728 -17.13 0.94 -23.70
CA PRO A 728 -18.28 0.24 -24.28
C PRO A 728 -19.26 1.24 -24.93
N ALA A 729 -20.02 0.80 -25.94
CA ALA A 729 -21.00 1.69 -26.58
C ALA A 729 -22.18 2.03 -25.65
N SER A 730 -22.45 1.17 -24.65
CA SER A 730 -23.34 1.45 -23.53
C SER A 730 -22.84 0.86 -22.22
N ALA A 731 -23.04 1.60 -21.12
CA ALA A 731 -22.87 1.14 -19.74
C ALA A 731 -23.68 -0.13 -19.37
N SER A 732 -24.66 -0.51 -20.21
CA SER A 732 -25.49 -1.73 -20.09
C SER A 732 -24.95 -2.95 -20.86
N GLU A 733 -23.87 -2.79 -21.63
CA GLU A 733 -23.23 -3.87 -22.41
C GLU A 733 -22.09 -4.55 -21.64
N ILE A 734 -21.69 -4.01 -20.48
CA ILE A 734 -20.66 -4.54 -19.61
C ILE A 734 -21.21 -4.73 -18.18
N PRO A 735 -20.70 -5.73 -17.41
CA PRO A 735 -21.12 -5.91 -16.04
C PRO A 735 -20.88 -4.67 -15.15
N ARG A 736 -21.54 -4.66 -13.98
CA ARG A 736 -21.29 -3.66 -12.92
C ARG A 736 -19.85 -3.70 -12.40
N SER A 737 -19.26 -4.90 -12.35
CA SER A 737 -17.91 -5.13 -11.84
C SER A 737 -17.31 -6.35 -12.54
N LEU A 738 -16.02 -6.24 -12.88
CA LEU A 738 -15.26 -7.33 -13.47
C LEU A 738 -14.97 -8.42 -12.44
N TYR A 739 -14.54 -8.06 -11.23
CA TYR A 739 -14.23 -8.99 -10.14
C TYR A 739 -15.44 -9.86 -9.77
N TRP A 740 -16.60 -9.25 -9.51
CA TRP A 740 -17.81 -10.00 -9.15
C TRP A 740 -18.26 -10.92 -10.28
N SER A 741 -18.11 -10.49 -11.55
CA SER A 741 -18.51 -11.29 -12.70
C SER A 741 -17.58 -12.47 -12.97
N GLN A 742 -16.26 -12.28 -12.81
CA GLN A 742 -15.28 -13.36 -12.82
C GLN A 742 -15.53 -14.34 -11.66
N LEU A 743 -15.91 -13.84 -10.48
CA LEU A 743 -16.23 -14.67 -9.32
C LEU A 743 -17.48 -15.54 -9.54
N VAL A 744 -18.58 -14.99 -10.08
CA VAL A 744 -19.75 -15.80 -10.49
C VAL A 744 -19.37 -16.84 -11.53
N ALA A 745 -18.58 -16.46 -12.55
CA ALA A 745 -18.14 -17.39 -13.60
C ALA A 745 -17.38 -18.59 -12.99
N ARG A 746 -16.41 -18.32 -12.10
CA ARG A 746 -15.64 -19.36 -11.40
C ARG A 746 -16.50 -20.25 -10.48
N MET A 747 -17.60 -19.73 -9.95
CA MET A 747 -18.53 -20.51 -9.12
C MET A 747 -19.54 -21.36 -9.92
N GLY A 748 -19.47 -21.36 -11.25
CA GLY A 748 -20.31 -22.20 -12.11
C GLY A 748 -21.41 -21.46 -12.88
N GLY A 749 -21.44 -20.13 -12.82
CA GLY A 749 -22.11 -19.29 -13.84
C GLY A 749 -23.64 -19.27 -13.89
N GLU A 750 -24.36 -20.02 -13.04
CA GLU A 750 -25.83 -19.95 -12.96
C GLU A 750 -26.29 -18.56 -12.47
N PRO A 751 -26.81 -17.66 -13.34
CA PRO A 751 -26.79 -16.22 -13.10
C PRO A 751 -27.51 -15.80 -11.82
N ASN A 752 -28.71 -16.33 -11.61
CA ASN A 752 -29.56 -15.95 -10.48
C ASN A 752 -29.09 -16.61 -9.17
N ALA A 753 -28.73 -17.90 -9.22
CA ALA A 753 -28.29 -18.63 -8.04
C ALA A 753 -26.95 -18.09 -7.52
N ALA A 754 -26.01 -17.80 -8.42
CA ALA A 754 -24.71 -17.26 -8.06
C ALA A 754 -24.76 -15.77 -7.69
N ALA A 755 -25.64 -14.96 -8.29
CA ALA A 755 -25.84 -13.57 -7.88
C ALA A 755 -26.44 -13.47 -6.47
N THR A 756 -27.52 -14.21 -6.16
CA THR A 756 -28.09 -14.26 -4.81
C THR A 756 -27.09 -14.83 -3.80
N MET A 757 -26.34 -15.87 -4.16
CA MET A 757 -25.24 -16.42 -3.35
C MET A 757 -24.16 -15.36 -3.08
N LEU A 758 -23.79 -14.55 -4.07
CA LEU A 758 -22.89 -13.41 -3.85
C LEU A 758 -23.51 -12.36 -2.92
N GLU A 759 -24.76 -11.94 -3.12
CA GLU A 759 -25.43 -10.97 -2.24
C GLU A 759 -25.42 -11.42 -0.78
N ASP A 760 -25.82 -12.68 -0.54
CA ASP A 760 -25.96 -13.31 0.79
C ASP A 760 -24.60 -13.54 1.49
N TYR A 761 -23.58 -14.00 0.78
CA TYR A 761 -22.31 -14.44 1.40
C TYR A 761 -21.15 -13.45 1.27
N VAL A 762 -21.13 -12.60 0.24
CA VAL A 762 -19.92 -11.81 -0.11
C VAL A 762 -20.21 -10.31 -0.31
N GLY A 763 -21.44 -9.98 -0.71
CA GLY A 763 -22.00 -8.67 -1.02
C GLY A 763 -22.62 -7.96 0.19
N VAL A 764 -23.65 -7.14 -0.06
CA VAL A 764 -24.21 -6.21 0.93
C VAL A 764 -25.01 -6.91 2.03
N ALA A 765 -25.71 -8.02 1.76
CA ALA A 765 -26.42 -8.75 2.82
C ALA A 765 -25.44 -9.43 3.81
N GLY A 766 -24.20 -9.69 3.39
CA GLY A 766 -23.09 -10.05 4.27
C GLY A 766 -22.77 -9.01 5.36
N LYS A 767 -23.14 -7.73 5.17
CA LYS A 767 -23.03 -6.68 6.20
C LYS A 767 -23.92 -6.96 7.41
N ASN A 768 -25.00 -7.73 7.24
CA ASN A 768 -25.90 -8.13 8.34
C ASN A 768 -25.22 -9.03 9.41
N LYS A 769 -23.94 -9.44 9.23
CA LYS A 769 -23.13 -10.01 10.32
C LYS A 769 -22.97 -9.03 11.49
N TYR A 770 -22.94 -7.72 11.23
CA TYR A 770 -22.78 -6.67 12.22
C TYR A 770 -24.03 -5.77 12.23
N PRO A 771 -25.02 -6.04 13.11
CA PRO A 771 -26.23 -5.24 13.16
C PRO A 771 -25.91 -3.83 13.65
N THR A 772 -26.26 -2.82 12.87
CA THR A 772 -26.02 -1.38 13.12
C THR A 772 -26.84 -0.79 14.28
N THR A 773 -27.43 -1.63 15.13
CA THR A 773 -28.34 -1.23 16.22
C THR A 773 -27.98 -1.93 17.52
N LEU A 774 -27.13 -1.27 18.32
CA LEU A 774 -26.86 -1.65 19.70
C LEU A 774 -27.75 -0.82 20.64
N PRO A 775 -28.52 -1.44 21.55
CA PRO A 775 -29.44 -0.73 22.43
C PRO A 775 -28.71 -0.20 23.68
N LYS A 776 -27.77 0.74 23.52
CA LYS A 776 -27.16 1.54 24.60
C LYS A 776 -26.41 2.74 24.04
N LYS A 777 -26.91 3.95 24.32
CA LYS A 777 -26.13 5.16 24.09
C LYS A 777 -24.92 5.19 25.04
N PHE A 778 -23.72 5.22 24.50
CA PHE A 778 -22.55 5.71 25.20
C PHE A 778 -22.08 7.00 24.53
N THR A 779 -21.89 8.00 25.39
CA THR A 779 -21.57 9.39 25.06
C THR A 779 -20.29 9.53 24.21
N THR A 780 -20.23 10.55 23.36
CA THR A 780 -19.17 10.76 22.35
C THR A 780 -17.77 10.88 22.96
N PRO A 781 -16.68 10.75 22.17
CA PRO A 781 -15.31 11.04 22.64
C PRO A 781 -15.16 12.40 23.32
N ASP A 782 -15.85 13.44 22.83
CA ASP A 782 -15.86 14.77 23.48
C ASP A 782 -16.55 14.75 24.84
N GLU A 783 -17.67 14.04 24.96
CA GLU A 783 -18.38 13.84 26.23
C GLU A 783 -17.57 12.96 27.19
N ILE A 784 -16.75 12.03 26.69
CA ILE A 784 -15.78 11.23 27.45
C ILE A 784 -14.68 12.14 27.99
N LEU A 785 -14.03 12.95 27.14
CA LEU A 785 -13.00 13.92 27.55
C LEU A 785 -13.55 14.98 28.53
N ALA A 786 -14.79 15.43 28.32
CA ALA A 786 -15.50 16.30 29.27
C ALA A 786 -15.83 15.57 30.59
N SER A 787 -16.13 14.27 30.55
CA SER A 787 -16.29 13.45 31.76
C SER A 787 -14.96 13.28 32.49
N GLU A 788 -13.83 13.15 31.79
CA GLU A 788 -12.49 13.10 32.40
C GLU A 788 -12.13 14.42 33.07
N GLN A 789 -12.39 15.58 32.45
CA GLN A 789 -12.25 16.87 33.12
C GLN A 789 -13.15 16.98 34.37
N THR A 790 -14.37 16.45 34.30
CA THR A 790 -15.33 16.44 35.42
C THR A 790 -14.87 15.53 36.56
N ILE A 791 -14.37 14.32 36.25
CA ILE A 791 -13.84 13.34 37.20
C ILE A 791 -12.53 13.83 37.81
N MET A 792 -11.62 14.41 37.02
CA MET A 792 -10.38 15.01 37.53
C MET A 792 -10.68 16.21 38.42
N THR A 793 -11.65 17.05 38.06
CA THR A 793 -12.12 18.14 38.95
C THR A 793 -12.72 17.59 40.24
N ALA A 794 -13.50 16.51 40.18
CA ALA A 794 -14.07 15.85 41.36
C ALA A 794 -12.99 15.22 42.26
N LEU A 795 -11.99 14.53 41.68
CA LEU A 795 -10.87 13.94 42.40
C LEU A 795 -9.97 15.00 43.05
N VAL A 796 -9.61 16.06 42.31
CA VAL A 796 -8.86 17.21 42.85
C VAL A 796 -9.68 17.96 43.93
N SER A 797 -11.01 17.97 43.84
CA SER A 797 -11.88 18.52 44.90
C SER A 797 -11.91 17.65 46.16
N ARG A 798 -11.76 16.31 46.01
CA ARG A 798 -11.61 15.35 47.12
C ARG A 798 -10.25 15.51 47.80
N ASP A 799 -9.16 15.53 47.04
CA ASP A 799 -7.81 15.80 47.57
C ASP A 799 -7.75 17.13 48.34
N ARG A 800 -8.44 18.17 47.85
CA ARG A 800 -8.55 19.46 48.54
C ARG A 800 -9.42 19.41 49.81
N GLN A 801 -10.33 18.45 49.96
CA GLN A 801 -11.04 18.24 51.22
C GLN A 801 -10.16 17.52 52.24
N ASP A 802 -9.42 16.49 51.83
CA ASP A 802 -8.54 15.73 52.74
C ASP A 802 -7.27 16.50 53.14
N HIS A 803 -6.68 17.31 52.24
CA HIS A 803 -5.58 18.24 52.55
C HIS A 803 -5.98 19.42 53.46
N SER A 804 -7.22 19.49 53.94
CA SER A 804 -7.58 20.39 55.06
C SER A 804 -7.07 19.89 56.43
N LYS A 805 -6.45 18.70 56.50
CA LYS A 805 -5.85 18.15 57.71
C LYS A 805 -4.40 17.69 57.51
N SER A 806 -3.57 18.10 58.47
CA SER A 806 -2.14 17.78 58.63
C SER A 806 -1.15 18.49 57.68
N THR A 807 -0.32 19.32 58.30
CA THR A 807 0.99 19.76 57.77
C THR A 807 2.07 19.08 58.61
N SER A 808 2.91 18.24 58.01
CA SER A 808 4.22 17.90 58.58
C SER A 808 5.19 17.48 57.49
N GLU A 809 6.39 18.06 57.53
CA GLU A 809 7.49 17.77 56.61
C GLU A 809 8.08 16.38 56.90
N HIS A 810 8.15 15.52 55.89
CA HIS A 810 9.34 14.78 55.44
C HIS A 810 8.94 13.70 54.43
N GLY A 811 9.72 13.54 53.37
CA GLY A 811 9.40 12.62 52.28
C GLY A 811 9.74 11.18 52.58
N ASP A 812 8.72 10.31 52.58
CA ASP A 812 8.79 8.89 52.24
C ASP A 812 7.39 8.45 51.78
N LEU A 813 7.26 7.92 50.56
CA LEU A 813 5.97 7.43 50.05
C LEU A 813 5.63 6.08 50.68
N ARG A 814 4.83 6.10 51.75
CA ARG A 814 4.15 4.92 52.30
C ARG A 814 2.70 4.90 51.87
N TRP A 815 2.23 3.75 51.41
CA TRP A 815 0.82 3.48 51.22
C TRP A 815 0.19 3.10 52.56
N GLU A 816 -0.52 4.04 53.21
CA GLU A 816 -1.43 3.69 54.30
C GLU A 816 -2.78 3.29 53.73
N ILE A 817 -3.22 2.07 54.04
CA ILE A 817 -4.61 1.64 53.85
C ILE A 817 -5.31 1.83 55.20
N ASP A 818 -6.29 2.72 55.25
CA ASP A 818 -7.04 3.02 56.46
C ASP A 818 -8.07 1.90 56.73
N VAL A 819 -7.70 0.91 57.54
CA VAL A 819 -8.54 -0.24 57.87
C VAL A 819 -9.14 -0.08 59.27
N THR A 820 -10.47 0.07 59.33
CA THR A 820 -11.16 0.39 60.59
C THR A 820 -11.39 -0.81 61.52
N SER A 821 -11.11 -2.04 61.10
CA SER A 821 -11.03 -3.20 62.00
C SER A 821 -10.09 -4.31 61.50
N THR A 822 -9.55 -5.11 62.42
CA THR A 822 -8.75 -6.31 62.10
C THR A 822 -9.57 -7.47 61.52
N THR A 823 -10.90 -7.38 61.49
CA THR A 823 -11.79 -8.43 60.97
C THR A 823 -11.85 -8.41 59.45
N ASP A 824 -11.76 -7.22 58.85
CA ASP A 824 -11.92 -7.01 57.40
C ASP A 824 -10.72 -7.53 56.60
N ILE A 825 -9.51 -7.49 57.19
CA ILE A 825 -8.26 -7.96 56.58
C ILE A 825 -8.30 -9.47 56.31
N GLN A 826 -8.76 -10.27 57.27
CA GLN A 826 -8.93 -11.72 57.11
C GLN A 826 -9.99 -12.06 56.05
N GLN A 827 -11.00 -11.21 55.89
CA GLN A 827 -12.11 -11.45 54.97
C GLN A 827 -11.70 -11.16 53.51
N GLU A 828 -10.95 -10.09 53.25
CA GLU A 828 -10.41 -9.81 51.91
C GLU A 828 -9.26 -10.74 51.50
N LEU A 829 -8.34 -11.08 52.41
CA LEU A 829 -7.29 -12.10 52.12
C LEU A 829 -7.88 -13.48 51.80
N SER A 830 -9.08 -13.79 52.29
CA SER A 830 -9.79 -15.04 51.96
C SER A 830 -10.44 -15.05 50.56
N ARG A 831 -10.63 -13.87 49.94
CA ARG A 831 -11.21 -13.71 48.60
C ARG A 831 -10.18 -13.75 47.47
N LEU A 832 -8.91 -13.57 47.80
CA LEU A 832 -7.80 -13.64 46.86
C LEU A 832 -7.26 -15.08 46.81
N GLU A 833 -7.41 -15.73 45.65
CA GLU A 833 -6.81 -17.04 45.35
C GLU A 833 -5.30 -16.88 45.06
N LEU A 834 -4.56 -16.47 46.10
CA LEU A 834 -3.10 -16.39 46.10
C LEU A 834 -2.47 -17.67 46.72
N PRO A 835 -1.29 -18.10 46.24
CA PRO A 835 -0.47 -19.15 46.86
C PRO A 835 -0.13 -18.90 48.33
N ASP A 836 0.07 -19.98 49.09
CA ASP A 836 0.29 -19.94 50.56
C ASP A 836 1.61 -19.28 50.99
N ASP A 837 2.54 -18.99 50.07
CA ASP A 837 3.78 -18.26 50.32
C ASP A 837 3.65 -16.73 50.10
N ILE A 838 2.48 -16.27 49.63
CA ILE A 838 2.17 -14.84 49.40
C ILE A 838 1.09 -14.31 50.37
N LYS A 839 0.39 -15.19 51.10
CA LYS A 839 -0.59 -14.86 52.15
C LYS A 839 0.07 -14.66 53.52
#